data_AF-A0A8D8UH51-F1
#
_entry.id   AF-A0A8D8UH51-F1
#
_cell.length_a   1.000
_cell.length_b   1.000
_cell.length_c   1.000
_cell.angle_alpha   90.00
_cell.angle_beta   90.00
_cell.angle_gamma   90.00
#
_symmetry.space_group_name_H-M   'P 1'
#
loop_
_entity.id
_entity.type
_entity.pdbx_description
1 polymer ?
#
loop_
_entity_poly.entity_id
_entity_poly.type
_entity_poly.pdbx_seq_one_letter_code
_entity_poly.pdbx_strand_id
1 'polypeptide(L)'
;MAHNGWVMGANPLDNFASPESNTYLRRELIAWGDSVKLRFGDCPADNPWLWSHMRSYVEATARTFDGVRLDNCHSTPLPVAEYLLDAARSVKPQLYVMAELFTDSPEKDNIFVNRLGITSLVREAMSAWDSHELGRIVHRYGGEPIGAFLRPSLRPLAPSIAHALLLDLSHDNPCPITKRCVFDLLPSAALVTMSASACGSTAGYDTLVPHQIDVVEETRQYPEWDKHVNLTSGIIGGKRALNRLHNELGLQGYTQVFVDQVDTDIVAITRHHPSSHESIVLVAFTAFNSNIAHERSHQGGEGKGIKVDGVVGQVLLEAGLRHSSGDRYKSPDLATFARDPHLINGLTEYTLDLNENIAPSQASYLRVTPTQDGGSRLDFTSNFKPGCVLAVRITPIDSAKIALSKLSLVFDFSHNVTSLSLSDLNKVLYCCGEEDGGTYNVPNYGHLVYCGLQGILSLMSDVSRTNDLGHPVCANLRDGPWLMQYLSTRLKQNPSTTPLGDVLDVLFEPLNDIPRYLVPCYFHATLTRVCEALVQQCYDMMSDFVQDGSSFVKALALTSVQMGGIVASAPLPPLSSSLLPPLPPPVAVTCAAGLPHFSTGYMRNWGRDTFIALRGLFLLTGRYQEARFIILGFAGTLRHGLIPNLLDGGYNARYNCRDAVWWWLYTLQCYVNEAPNGLAILQDKVNRLFPTDDSEATSVDQPLYEVVQEAVERHFQGVVFRERNAGTAIDAHMVSQGMIIRLGCTL
;
A
#
# COMPACT_ATOMS: atom_id res chain seq x y z
N MET A 1 -12.37 -20.68 48.74
CA MET A 1 -12.31 -20.40 47.29
C MET A 1 -11.28 -19.31 47.08
N ALA A 2 -10.56 -19.30 45.95
CA ALA A 2 -9.56 -18.27 45.67
C ALA A 2 -10.25 -17.00 45.12
N HIS A 3 -9.79 -15.83 45.55
CA HIS A 3 -10.24 -14.55 44.98
C HIS A 3 -9.67 -14.36 43.57
N ASN A 4 -10.43 -13.68 42.71
CA ASN A 4 -9.90 -13.21 41.43
C ASN A 4 -9.05 -11.94 41.64
N GLY A 5 -8.41 -11.45 40.59
CA GLY A 5 -7.58 -10.26 40.65
C GLY A 5 -6.71 -10.14 39.40
N TRP A 6 -5.66 -9.33 39.51
CA TRP A 6 -4.66 -9.17 38.45
C TRP A 6 -3.24 -9.21 39.02
N VAL A 7 -2.28 -9.52 38.16
CA VAL A 7 -0.85 -9.62 38.50
C VAL A 7 -0.09 -8.67 37.58
N MET A 8 0.67 -7.76 38.18
CA MET A 8 1.42 -6.75 37.42
C MET A 8 2.49 -7.42 36.53
N GLY A 9 2.46 -7.12 35.23
CA GLY A 9 3.45 -7.63 34.27
C GLY A 9 3.39 -9.14 34.00
N ALA A 10 2.32 -9.82 34.43
CA ALA A 10 2.13 -11.23 34.12
C ALA A 10 1.83 -11.45 32.64
N ASN A 11 2.25 -12.60 32.13
CA ASN A 11 1.89 -13.02 30.78
C ASN A 11 0.39 -13.34 30.73
N PRO A 12 -0.42 -12.64 29.91
CA PRO A 12 -1.86 -12.83 29.86
C PRO A 12 -2.31 -14.21 29.37
N LEU A 13 -1.42 -14.97 28.74
CA LEU A 13 -1.70 -16.34 28.30
C LEU A 13 -1.62 -17.36 29.44
N ASP A 14 -0.98 -17.00 30.56
CA ASP A 14 -0.78 -17.90 31.68
C ASP A 14 -1.89 -17.73 32.72
N ASN A 15 -2.47 -18.85 33.15
CA ASN A 15 -3.43 -18.83 34.25
C ASN A 15 -2.68 -18.69 35.59
N PHE A 16 -2.69 -17.50 36.18
CA PHE A 16 -2.05 -17.24 37.48
C PHE A 16 -2.61 -18.07 38.65
N ALA A 17 -3.75 -18.74 38.47
CA ALA A 17 -4.35 -19.65 39.45
C ALA A 17 -4.13 -21.13 39.12
N SER A 18 -3.26 -21.45 38.14
CA SER A 18 -2.91 -22.83 37.83
C SER A 18 -2.14 -23.50 38.98
N PRO A 19 -2.13 -24.84 39.08
CA PRO A 19 -1.37 -25.56 40.10
C PRO A 19 0.15 -25.27 40.08
N GLU A 20 0.70 -24.91 38.92
CA GLU A 20 2.11 -24.57 38.74
C GLU A 20 2.43 -23.14 39.18
N SER A 21 1.42 -22.29 39.33
CA SER A 21 1.58 -20.89 39.71
C SER A 21 1.73 -20.72 41.22
N ASN A 22 2.74 -19.95 41.62
CA ASN A 22 2.96 -19.55 43.02
C ASN A 22 2.43 -18.14 43.34
N THR A 23 1.64 -17.51 42.46
CA THR A 23 1.17 -16.12 42.62
C THR A 23 0.48 -15.88 43.97
N TYR A 24 -0.44 -16.75 44.38
CA TYR A 24 -1.14 -16.60 45.66
C TYR A 24 -0.19 -16.75 46.87
N LEU A 25 0.73 -17.71 46.83
CA LEU A 25 1.69 -17.94 47.91
C LEU A 25 2.69 -16.78 48.05
N ARG A 26 3.14 -16.23 46.92
CA ARG A 26 4.06 -15.09 46.86
C ARG A 26 3.38 -13.74 47.11
N ARG A 27 2.05 -13.71 47.22
CA ARG A 27 1.24 -12.49 47.39
C ARG A 27 1.43 -11.48 46.25
N GLU A 28 1.59 -11.99 45.04
CA GLU A 28 1.76 -11.17 43.83
C GLU A 28 0.41 -10.76 43.22
N LEU A 29 -0.69 -11.39 43.65
CA LEU A 29 -2.04 -11.05 43.20
C LEU A 29 -2.53 -9.79 43.90
N ILE A 30 -2.96 -8.81 43.12
CA ILE A 30 -3.82 -7.72 43.60
C ILE A 30 -5.26 -8.27 43.56
N ALA A 31 -5.72 -8.74 44.71
CA ALA A 31 -6.96 -9.52 44.84
C ALA A 31 -8.20 -8.63 44.95
N TRP A 32 -9.28 -9.04 44.29
CA TRP A 32 -10.61 -8.46 44.41
C TRP A 32 -11.42 -9.27 45.42
N GLY A 33 -11.60 -8.71 46.62
CA GLY A 33 -12.24 -9.40 47.75
C GLY A 33 -13.74 -9.68 47.56
N ASP A 34 -14.38 -8.93 46.69
CA ASP A 34 -15.79 -9.08 46.28
C ASP A 34 -16.02 -10.24 45.30
N SER A 35 -14.95 -10.76 44.69
CA SER A 35 -15.00 -11.68 43.56
C SER A 35 -14.32 -13.02 43.86
N VAL A 36 -14.93 -14.11 43.41
CA VAL A 36 -14.34 -15.47 43.46
C VAL A 36 -13.90 -15.88 42.06
N LYS A 37 -12.67 -16.40 41.91
CA LYS A 37 -12.19 -16.89 40.62
C LYS A 37 -12.87 -18.20 40.23
N LEU A 38 -13.49 -18.22 39.05
CA LEU A 38 -14.18 -19.38 38.51
C LEU A 38 -13.17 -20.37 37.90
N ARG A 39 -13.13 -21.61 38.42
CA ARG A 39 -12.24 -22.68 37.94
C ARG A 39 -12.96 -23.56 36.91
N PHE A 40 -12.80 -23.23 35.63
CA PHE A 40 -13.37 -23.99 34.51
C PHE A 40 -12.69 -25.35 34.29
N GLY A 41 -11.37 -25.42 34.49
CA GLY A 41 -10.56 -26.56 34.03
C GLY A 41 -10.17 -26.42 32.56
N ASP A 42 -9.64 -27.49 31.97
CA ASP A 42 -9.18 -27.50 30.58
C ASP A 42 -10.32 -27.84 29.61
N CYS A 43 -11.35 -28.52 30.10
CA CYS A 43 -12.52 -28.90 29.32
C CYS A 43 -13.83 -28.89 30.13
N PRO A 44 -15.00 -28.96 29.47
CA PRO A 44 -16.29 -29.01 30.16
C PRO A 44 -16.44 -30.13 31.19
N ALA A 45 -15.72 -31.25 31.03
CA ALA A 45 -15.79 -32.38 31.95
C ALA A 45 -15.16 -32.09 33.33
N ASP A 46 -14.23 -31.12 33.42
CA ASP A 46 -13.54 -30.78 34.66
C ASP A 46 -14.43 -29.99 35.64
N ASN A 47 -15.44 -29.29 35.11
CA ASN A 47 -16.46 -28.60 35.91
C ASN A 47 -17.81 -28.47 35.16
N PRO A 48 -18.54 -29.58 34.95
CA PRO A 48 -19.70 -29.60 34.04
C PRO A 48 -20.78 -28.59 34.38
N TRP A 49 -21.03 -28.37 35.67
CA TRP A 49 -22.02 -27.41 36.14
C TRP A 49 -21.64 -25.98 35.74
N LEU A 50 -20.40 -25.56 35.98
CA LEU A 50 -19.96 -24.20 35.69
C LEU A 50 -20.02 -23.88 34.20
N TRP A 51 -19.53 -24.79 33.36
CA TRP A 51 -19.57 -24.64 31.90
C TRP A 51 -21.02 -24.55 31.40
N SER A 52 -21.92 -25.42 31.87
CA SER A 52 -23.33 -25.37 31.52
C SER A 52 -24.00 -24.08 31.99
N HIS A 53 -23.72 -23.64 33.21
CA HIS A 53 -24.29 -22.42 33.78
C HIS A 53 -23.86 -21.19 32.97
N MET A 54 -22.56 -21.05 32.71
CA MET A 54 -22.02 -19.92 31.96
C MET A 54 -22.47 -19.93 30.49
N ARG A 55 -22.63 -21.11 29.88
CA ARG A 55 -23.23 -21.24 28.56
C ARG A 55 -24.66 -20.69 28.53
N SER A 56 -25.52 -21.11 29.45
CA SER A 56 -26.89 -20.61 29.51
C SER A 56 -26.94 -19.11 29.77
N TYR A 57 -26.02 -18.58 30.58
CA TYR A 57 -25.86 -17.15 30.81
C TYR A 57 -25.52 -16.39 29.52
N VAL A 58 -24.46 -16.78 28.80
CA VAL A 58 -24.06 -16.06 27.58
C VAL A 58 -25.09 -16.18 26.45
N GLU A 59 -25.77 -17.33 26.34
CA GLU A 59 -26.88 -17.51 25.40
C GLU A 59 -28.07 -16.60 25.75
N ALA A 60 -28.39 -16.42 27.04
CA ALA A 60 -29.43 -15.49 27.47
C ALA A 60 -29.04 -14.04 27.18
N THR A 61 -27.80 -13.65 27.49
CA THR A 61 -27.25 -12.34 27.14
C THR A 61 -27.33 -12.07 25.63
N ALA A 62 -26.95 -13.04 24.79
CA ALA A 62 -27.00 -12.90 23.35
C ALA A 62 -28.43 -12.80 22.77
N ARG A 63 -29.44 -13.39 23.44
CA ARG A 63 -30.85 -13.19 23.07
C ARG A 63 -31.33 -11.77 23.34
N THR A 64 -30.79 -11.12 24.38
CA THR A 64 -31.24 -9.80 24.83
C THR A 64 -30.48 -8.65 24.18
N PHE A 65 -29.15 -8.76 24.03
CA PHE A 65 -28.28 -7.65 23.63
C PHE A 65 -27.66 -7.86 22.25
N ASP A 66 -27.33 -6.77 21.55
CA ASP A 66 -26.68 -6.81 20.22
C ASP A 66 -25.17 -7.04 20.28
N GLY A 67 -24.58 -6.86 21.46
CA GLY A 67 -23.17 -7.12 21.68
C GLY A 67 -22.83 -7.35 23.14
N VAL A 68 -21.57 -7.70 23.37
CA VAL A 68 -20.98 -7.91 24.69
C VAL A 68 -19.67 -7.14 24.84
N ARG A 69 -19.42 -6.63 26.05
CA ARG A 69 -18.12 -6.09 26.47
C ARG A 69 -17.40 -7.13 27.30
N LEU A 70 -16.23 -7.56 26.85
CA LEU A 70 -15.35 -8.47 27.59
C LEU A 70 -14.46 -7.65 28.51
N ASP A 71 -14.84 -7.63 29.78
CA ASP A 71 -14.03 -7.04 30.84
C ASP A 71 -12.77 -7.89 31.09
N ASN A 72 -11.62 -7.24 31.25
CA ASN A 72 -10.35 -7.90 31.52
C ASN A 72 -10.11 -9.15 30.64
N CYS A 73 -10.37 -9.03 29.33
CA CYS A 73 -10.39 -10.16 28.38
C CYS A 73 -9.10 -10.98 28.41
N HIS A 74 -7.97 -10.29 28.55
CA HIS A 74 -6.62 -10.86 28.64
C HIS A 74 -6.42 -11.77 29.87
N SER A 75 -7.29 -11.72 30.88
CA SER A 75 -7.23 -12.57 32.08
C SER A 75 -8.18 -13.78 32.02
N THR A 76 -8.90 -13.94 30.92
CA THR A 76 -9.80 -15.08 30.67
C THR A 76 -9.07 -16.13 29.83
N PRO A 77 -9.01 -17.41 30.26
CA PRO A 77 -8.42 -18.46 29.44
C PRO A 77 -9.06 -18.53 28.06
N LEU A 78 -8.23 -18.46 27.00
CA LEU A 78 -8.69 -18.42 25.61
C LEU A 78 -9.72 -19.51 25.25
N PRO A 79 -9.53 -20.80 25.60
CA PRO A 79 -10.49 -21.85 25.25
C PRO A 79 -11.88 -21.66 25.90
N VAL A 80 -11.92 -21.06 27.09
CA VAL A 80 -13.17 -20.76 27.79
C VAL A 80 -13.90 -19.63 27.09
N ALA A 81 -13.19 -18.53 26.80
CA ALA A 81 -13.76 -17.38 26.10
C ALA A 81 -14.28 -17.77 24.70
N GLU A 82 -13.51 -18.55 23.96
CA GLU A 82 -13.86 -19.05 22.62
C GLU A 82 -15.15 -19.87 22.66
N TYR A 83 -15.23 -20.88 23.53
CA TYR A 83 -16.44 -21.70 23.69
C TYR A 83 -17.69 -20.88 24.03
N LEU A 84 -17.56 -19.93 24.96
CA LEU A 84 -18.69 -19.12 25.41
C LEU A 84 -19.14 -18.12 24.34
N LEU A 85 -18.20 -17.52 23.61
CA LEU A 85 -18.52 -16.63 22.49
C LEU A 85 -19.13 -17.39 21.32
N ASP A 86 -18.67 -18.61 21.03
CA ASP A 86 -19.28 -19.47 20.01
C ASP A 86 -20.71 -19.84 20.38
N ALA A 87 -20.96 -20.16 21.65
CA ALA A 87 -22.32 -20.38 22.14
C ALA A 87 -23.19 -19.12 21.97
N ALA A 88 -22.68 -17.94 22.31
CA ALA A 88 -23.37 -16.68 22.11
C ALA A 88 -23.65 -16.39 20.62
N ARG A 89 -22.69 -16.65 19.72
CA ARG A 89 -22.82 -16.47 18.27
C ARG A 89 -23.76 -17.48 17.62
N SER A 90 -23.87 -18.68 18.18
CA SER A 90 -24.87 -19.66 17.74
C SER A 90 -26.31 -19.16 17.94
N VAL A 91 -26.52 -18.28 18.94
CA VAL A 91 -27.79 -17.61 19.20
C VAL A 91 -27.91 -16.32 18.38
N LYS A 92 -26.83 -15.51 18.30
CA LYS A 92 -26.79 -14.25 17.55
C LYS A 92 -25.56 -14.22 16.63
N PRO A 93 -25.69 -14.63 15.35
CA PRO A 93 -24.54 -14.71 14.43
C PRO A 93 -23.83 -13.37 14.20
N GLN A 94 -24.56 -12.25 14.30
CA GLN A 94 -24.05 -10.88 14.13
C GLN A 94 -23.68 -10.21 15.47
N LEU A 95 -23.34 -11.00 16.50
CA LEU A 95 -22.97 -10.47 17.82
C LEU A 95 -21.75 -9.56 17.73
N TYR A 96 -21.91 -8.30 18.16
CA TYR A 96 -20.81 -7.36 18.28
C TYR A 96 -20.01 -7.64 19.55
N VAL A 97 -18.68 -7.79 19.43
CA VAL A 97 -17.82 -8.08 20.59
C VAL A 97 -16.81 -6.97 20.75
N MET A 98 -16.89 -6.24 21.86
CA MET A 98 -15.84 -5.30 22.27
C MET A 98 -15.04 -5.89 23.43
N ALA A 99 -13.73 -5.65 23.47
CA ALA A 99 -12.88 -6.19 24.53
C ALA A 99 -11.96 -5.13 25.11
N GLU A 100 -11.88 -5.12 26.44
CA GLU A 100 -10.79 -4.50 27.16
C GLU A 100 -9.59 -5.45 27.14
N LEU A 101 -8.67 -5.16 26.23
CA LEU A 101 -7.50 -6.00 25.95
C LEU A 101 -6.25 -5.12 25.92
N PHE A 102 -5.44 -5.30 26.96
CA PHE A 102 -4.17 -4.61 27.16
C PHE A 102 -3.09 -5.67 27.39
N THR A 103 -2.58 -6.23 26.32
CA THR A 103 -1.40 -7.10 26.42
C THR A 103 -0.12 -6.26 26.31
N ASP A 104 1.02 -6.87 26.62
CA ASP A 104 2.35 -6.29 26.49
C ASP A 104 2.84 -6.26 25.03
N SER A 105 2.11 -6.85 24.07
CA SER A 105 2.53 -6.87 22.66
C SER A 105 1.34 -6.96 21.66
N PRO A 106 1.39 -6.23 20.54
CA PRO A 106 0.37 -6.34 19.48
C PRO A 106 0.18 -7.75 18.93
N GLU A 107 1.22 -8.58 18.94
CA GLU A 107 1.16 -9.97 18.51
C GLU A 107 0.27 -10.81 19.41
N LYS A 108 0.32 -10.57 20.74
CA LYS A 108 -0.58 -11.23 21.68
C LYS A 108 -2.01 -10.73 21.54
N ASP A 109 -2.22 -9.42 21.35
CA ASP A 109 -3.56 -8.88 21.03
C ASP A 109 -4.17 -9.61 19.82
N ASN A 110 -3.39 -9.84 18.77
CA ASN A 110 -3.84 -10.54 17.57
C ASN A 110 -4.30 -11.98 17.82
N ILE A 111 -3.69 -12.69 18.77
CA ILE A 111 -4.12 -14.05 19.13
C ILE A 111 -5.56 -14.02 19.67
N PHE A 112 -5.83 -13.11 20.61
CA PHE A 112 -7.17 -12.96 21.18
C PHE A 112 -8.18 -12.48 20.13
N VAL A 113 -7.83 -11.45 19.35
CA VAL A 113 -8.74 -10.90 18.32
C VAL A 113 -9.14 -11.97 17.31
N ASN A 114 -8.16 -12.72 16.77
CA ASN A 114 -8.42 -13.70 15.73
C ASN A 114 -9.17 -14.93 16.25
N ARG A 115 -8.84 -15.43 17.45
CA ARG A 115 -9.50 -16.63 18.01
C ARG A 115 -10.90 -16.34 18.53
N LEU A 116 -11.09 -15.19 19.18
CA LEU A 116 -12.37 -14.84 19.80
C LEU A 116 -13.31 -14.09 18.85
N GLY A 117 -12.82 -13.74 17.64
CA GLY A 117 -13.57 -12.94 16.67
C GLY A 117 -13.93 -11.55 17.20
N ILE A 118 -13.05 -10.93 18.00
CA ILE A 118 -13.33 -9.62 18.61
C ILE A 118 -13.56 -8.58 17.51
N THR A 119 -14.66 -7.86 17.60
CA THR A 119 -15.00 -6.82 16.62
C THR A 119 -14.25 -5.53 16.89
N SER A 120 -14.11 -5.12 18.16
CA SER A 120 -13.38 -3.90 18.49
C SER A 120 -12.62 -3.97 19.81
N LEU A 121 -11.45 -3.33 19.84
CA LEU A 121 -10.67 -3.16 21.05
C LEU A 121 -10.96 -1.81 21.69
N VAL A 122 -11.20 -1.79 23.00
CA VAL A 122 -11.39 -0.55 23.75
C VAL A 122 -10.08 0.23 23.76
N ARG A 123 -10.17 1.53 23.45
CA ARG A 123 -9.07 2.50 23.54
C ARG A 123 -9.59 3.73 24.29
N GLU A 124 -8.77 4.34 25.12
CA GLU A 124 -9.22 5.38 26.05
C GLU A 124 -8.52 6.71 25.77
N ALA A 125 -9.30 7.75 25.50
CA ALA A 125 -8.75 9.10 25.28
C ALA A 125 -8.07 9.64 26.55
N MET A 126 -8.53 9.23 27.74
CA MET A 126 -7.96 9.63 29.03
C MET A 126 -6.56 9.05 29.29
N SER A 127 -6.07 8.11 28.48
CA SER A 127 -4.68 7.63 28.60
C SER A 127 -3.67 8.64 28.03
N ALA A 128 -4.11 9.57 27.18
CA ALA A 128 -3.26 10.62 26.65
C ALA A 128 -2.85 11.62 27.74
N TRP A 129 -1.55 11.90 27.84
CA TRP A 129 -0.99 12.85 28.79
C TRP A 129 -0.93 14.29 28.25
N ASP A 130 -1.00 14.48 26.93
CA ASP A 130 -1.07 15.78 26.26
C ASP A 130 -1.90 15.71 24.96
N SER A 131 -2.05 16.86 24.30
CA SER A 131 -2.85 17.00 23.07
C SER A 131 -2.25 16.20 21.89
N HIS A 132 -0.92 16.12 21.82
CA HIS A 132 -0.20 15.41 20.78
C HIS A 132 -0.42 13.89 20.89
N GLU A 133 -0.37 13.34 22.11
CA GLU A 133 -0.64 11.94 22.37
C GLU A 133 -2.09 11.57 22.04
N LEU A 134 -3.06 12.44 22.35
CA LEU A 134 -4.45 12.23 21.96
C LEU A 134 -4.60 12.26 20.43
N GLY A 135 -3.94 13.20 19.75
CA GLY A 135 -3.84 13.24 18.30
C GLY A 135 -3.25 11.95 17.71
N ARG A 136 -2.19 11.40 18.33
CA ARG A 136 -1.56 10.14 17.93
C ARG A 136 -2.50 8.94 18.07
N ILE A 137 -3.30 8.88 19.14
CA ILE A 137 -4.33 7.84 19.33
C ILE A 137 -5.35 7.91 18.18
N VAL A 138 -5.84 9.11 17.85
CA VAL A 138 -6.78 9.28 16.73
C VAL A 138 -6.11 8.98 15.39
N HIS A 139 -4.86 9.37 15.17
CA HIS A 139 -4.14 9.03 13.94
C HIS A 139 -4.01 7.51 13.76
N ARG A 140 -3.66 6.78 14.83
CA ARG A 140 -3.43 5.34 14.79
C ARG A 140 -4.71 4.53 14.56
N TYR A 141 -5.81 4.94 15.18
CA TYR A 141 -7.05 4.17 15.20
C TYR A 141 -8.20 4.81 14.42
N GLY A 142 -7.97 6.00 13.85
CA GLY A 142 -9.00 6.82 13.24
C GLY A 142 -9.20 6.61 11.75
N GLY A 143 -8.58 5.63 11.12
CA GLY A 143 -8.90 5.27 9.73
C GLY A 143 -7.68 5.21 8.82
N GLU A 144 -7.92 5.33 7.52
CA GLU A 144 -6.86 5.26 6.51
C GLU A 144 -6.19 6.63 6.35
N PRO A 145 -4.89 6.70 6.03
CA PRO A 145 -4.27 7.98 5.69
C PRO A 145 -4.96 8.65 4.50
N ILE A 146 -5.06 9.98 4.51
CA ILE A 146 -5.51 10.75 3.33
C ILE A 146 -4.56 10.47 2.16
N GLY A 147 -5.14 10.20 0.98
CA GLY A 147 -4.37 9.84 -0.21
C GLY A 147 -3.88 8.39 -0.22
N ALA A 148 -4.45 7.52 0.65
CA ALA A 148 -4.20 6.08 0.57
C ALA A 148 -4.43 5.53 -0.84
N PHE A 149 -3.64 4.52 -1.21
CA PHE A 149 -3.73 3.91 -2.54
C PHE A 149 -5.12 3.32 -2.80
N LEU A 150 -5.62 3.55 -4.02
CA LEU A 150 -6.91 3.04 -4.44
C LEU A 150 -6.89 1.50 -4.41
N ARG A 151 -7.87 0.92 -3.73
CA ARG A 151 -7.97 -0.53 -3.57
C ARG A 151 -8.80 -1.13 -4.71
N PRO A 152 -8.32 -2.19 -5.38
CA PRO A 152 -9.12 -2.91 -6.37
C PRO A 152 -10.30 -3.62 -5.69
N SER A 153 -11.37 -3.84 -6.45
CA SER A 153 -12.57 -4.55 -5.99
C SER A 153 -12.29 -6.00 -5.61
N LEU A 154 -11.31 -6.63 -6.28
CA LEU A 154 -10.81 -7.95 -5.98
C LEU A 154 -9.38 -7.84 -5.43
N ARG A 155 -9.15 -8.36 -4.22
CA ARG A 155 -7.81 -8.46 -3.64
C ARG A 155 -7.69 -9.67 -2.71
N PRO A 156 -6.47 -10.19 -2.49
CA PRO A 156 -6.22 -11.11 -1.40
C PRO A 156 -6.62 -10.49 -0.05
N LEU A 157 -7.10 -11.33 0.87
CA LEU A 157 -7.30 -10.92 2.25
C LEU A 157 -5.95 -10.52 2.86
N ALA A 158 -5.86 -9.29 3.36
CA ALA A 158 -4.65 -8.73 3.96
C ALA A 158 -4.88 -8.44 5.44
N PRO A 159 -3.85 -8.60 6.30
CA PRO A 159 -3.95 -8.22 7.71
C PRO A 159 -4.20 -6.72 7.86
N SER A 160 -4.97 -6.34 8.87
CA SER A 160 -5.23 -4.95 9.25
C SER A 160 -5.20 -4.78 10.76
N ILE A 161 -5.05 -3.54 11.22
CA ILE A 161 -5.17 -3.21 12.64
C ILE A 161 -6.60 -3.53 13.09
N ALA A 162 -6.75 -4.14 14.26
CA ALA A 162 -8.06 -4.41 14.85
C ALA A 162 -8.84 -3.10 15.04
N HIS A 163 -10.14 -3.11 14.72
CA HIS A 163 -10.97 -1.91 14.87
C HIS A 163 -10.96 -1.43 16.32
N ALA A 164 -10.95 -0.11 16.52
CA ALA A 164 -11.03 0.49 17.85
C ALA A 164 -12.48 0.88 18.20
N LEU A 165 -12.79 0.80 19.49
CA LEU A 165 -13.85 1.57 20.13
C LEU A 165 -13.16 2.62 21.01
N LEU A 166 -13.12 3.87 20.54
CA LEU A 166 -12.44 4.97 21.22
C LEU A 166 -13.39 5.64 22.22
N LEU A 167 -13.10 5.49 23.50
CA LEU A 167 -13.90 6.07 24.58
C LEU A 167 -13.31 7.42 24.99
N ASP A 168 -14.16 8.46 25.08
CA ASP A 168 -13.76 9.73 25.69
C ASP A 168 -13.41 9.51 27.16
N LEU A 169 -14.27 8.74 27.84
CA LEU A 169 -14.16 8.36 29.24
C LEU A 169 -14.72 6.95 29.44
N SER A 170 -13.89 6.01 29.91
CA SER A 170 -14.37 4.74 30.45
C SER A 170 -14.82 4.89 31.91
N HIS A 171 -15.57 3.92 32.43
CA HIS A 171 -16.08 3.97 33.80
C HIS A 171 -14.97 3.80 34.86
N ASP A 172 -13.81 3.26 34.48
CA ASP A 172 -12.65 3.09 35.36
C ASP A 172 -11.69 4.28 35.32
N ASN A 173 -11.88 5.20 34.38
CA ASN A 173 -11.01 6.36 34.26
C ASN A 173 -11.23 7.36 35.41
N PRO A 174 -10.15 8.03 35.85
CA PRO A 174 -10.27 9.12 36.82
C PRO A 174 -11.06 10.30 36.22
N CYS A 175 -11.63 11.14 37.10
CA CYS A 175 -12.40 12.30 36.67
C CYS A 175 -11.60 13.21 35.71
N PRO A 176 -12.12 13.53 34.52
CA PRO A 176 -11.47 14.43 33.56
C PRO A 176 -11.20 15.82 34.13
N ILE A 177 -12.11 16.32 34.97
CA ILE A 177 -12.01 17.67 35.53
C ILE A 177 -10.83 17.79 36.49
N THR A 178 -10.56 16.75 37.29
CA THR A 178 -9.42 16.73 38.22
C THR A 178 -8.13 16.32 37.54
N LYS A 179 -8.17 15.41 36.56
CA LYS A 179 -6.98 14.95 35.84
C LYS A 179 -6.48 15.97 34.82
N ARG A 180 -7.40 16.72 34.20
CA ARG A 180 -7.10 17.75 33.21
C ARG A 180 -7.71 19.08 33.65
N CYS A 181 -8.81 19.50 33.03
CA CYS A 181 -9.66 20.58 33.50
C CYS A 181 -11.04 20.49 32.84
N VAL A 182 -12.02 21.24 33.36
CA VAL A 182 -13.40 21.30 32.84
C VAL A 182 -13.49 21.74 31.36
N PHE A 183 -12.53 22.55 30.88
CA PHE A 183 -12.54 23.08 29.53
C PHE A 183 -12.04 22.07 28.48
N ASP A 184 -11.40 20.97 28.87
CA ASP A 184 -10.87 19.97 27.94
C ASP A 184 -11.90 18.95 27.46
N LEU A 185 -13.03 18.80 28.17
CA LEU A 185 -13.97 17.72 27.89
C LEU A 185 -14.58 17.83 26.48
N LEU A 186 -14.89 19.06 26.04
CA LEU A 186 -15.43 19.30 24.69
C LEU A 186 -14.36 19.10 23.59
N PRO A 187 -13.16 19.73 23.65
CA PRO A 187 -12.06 19.46 22.72
C PRO A 187 -11.68 17.99 22.60
N SER A 188 -11.48 17.30 23.72
CA SER A 188 -11.08 15.89 23.71
C SER A 188 -12.15 15.01 23.05
N ALA A 189 -13.41 15.24 23.39
CA ALA A 189 -14.51 14.54 22.75
C ALA A 189 -14.58 14.83 21.25
N ALA A 190 -14.35 16.07 20.83
CA ALA A 190 -14.35 16.45 19.42
C ALA A 190 -13.26 15.72 18.62
N LEU A 191 -12.06 15.59 19.18
CA LEU A 191 -10.96 14.83 18.55
C LEU A 191 -11.30 13.34 18.41
N VAL A 192 -11.82 12.71 19.47
CA VAL A 192 -12.28 11.30 19.44
C VAL A 192 -13.34 11.08 18.36
N THR A 193 -14.29 12.02 18.26
CA THR A 193 -15.40 11.97 17.32
C THR A 193 -14.95 12.02 15.85
N MET A 194 -13.78 12.59 15.58
CA MET A 194 -13.22 12.63 14.23
C MET A 194 -12.50 11.34 13.82
N SER A 195 -12.32 10.37 14.72
CA SER A 195 -11.79 9.04 14.36
C SER A 195 -12.81 8.27 13.51
N ALA A 196 -12.39 7.62 12.42
CA ALA A 196 -13.16 6.63 11.63
C ALA A 196 -13.26 5.28 12.32
N SER A 197 -13.65 5.33 13.59
CA SER A 197 -13.83 4.19 14.47
C SER A 197 -15.11 4.35 15.27
N ALA A 198 -15.53 3.32 16.00
CA ALA A 198 -16.63 3.48 16.94
C ALA A 198 -16.19 4.39 18.10
N CYS A 199 -17.09 5.23 18.61
CA CYS A 199 -16.81 6.07 19.78
C CYS A 199 -17.83 5.86 20.90
N GLY A 200 -17.45 6.17 22.14
CA GLY A 200 -18.35 6.09 23.29
C GLY A 200 -17.90 6.95 24.48
N SER A 201 -18.77 7.08 25.48
CA SER A 201 -18.50 7.82 26.71
C SER A 201 -19.33 7.26 27.87
N THR A 202 -18.83 7.40 29.08
CA THR A 202 -19.56 7.06 30.31
C THR A 202 -20.45 8.23 30.74
N ALA A 203 -21.67 7.91 31.22
CA ALA A 203 -22.59 8.91 31.75
C ALA A 203 -21.94 9.73 32.88
N GLY A 204 -22.18 11.05 32.89
CA GLY A 204 -21.53 11.98 33.80
C GLY A 204 -20.43 12.84 33.16
N TYR A 205 -19.83 12.37 32.06
CA TYR A 205 -18.88 13.17 31.27
C TYR A 205 -19.53 14.44 30.73
N ASP A 206 -20.64 14.27 30.02
CA ASP A 206 -21.33 15.34 29.29
C ASP A 206 -21.99 16.36 30.24
N THR A 207 -22.33 15.94 31.47
CA THR A 207 -22.93 16.77 32.51
C THR A 207 -21.90 17.41 33.44
N LEU A 208 -20.60 17.25 33.18
CA LEU A 208 -19.50 17.82 33.95
C LEU A 208 -19.47 17.34 35.41
N VAL A 209 -19.62 16.04 35.65
CA VAL A 209 -19.50 15.48 37.01
C VAL A 209 -18.04 15.62 37.50
N PRO A 210 -17.77 16.32 38.62
CA PRO A 210 -16.42 16.70 39.01
C PRO A 210 -15.71 15.68 39.91
N HIS A 211 -16.15 14.43 39.89
CA HIS A 211 -15.57 13.33 40.65
C HIS A 211 -15.70 12.02 39.87
N GLN A 212 -14.86 11.05 40.21
CA GLN A 212 -15.03 9.69 39.70
C GLN A 212 -16.28 9.09 40.34
N ILE A 213 -17.11 8.45 39.52
CA ILE A 213 -18.29 7.73 39.96
C ILE A 213 -17.82 6.34 40.39
N ASP A 214 -17.85 6.09 41.70
CA ASP A 214 -17.36 4.84 42.28
C ASP A 214 -18.34 3.70 41.98
N VAL A 215 -17.86 2.63 41.33
CA VAL A 215 -18.71 1.50 40.91
C VAL A 215 -19.17 0.62 42.06
N VAL A 216 -18.64 0.81 43.28
CA VAL A 216 -18.97 0.05 44.49
C VAL A 216 -19.82 0.88 45.45
N GLU A 217 -19.37 2.10 45.76
CA GLU A 217 -19.94 2.93 46.83
C GLU A 217 -20.99 3.94 46.36
N GLU A 218 -21.11 4.20 45.05
CA GLU A 218 -22.08 5.16 44.55
C GLU A 218 -23.51 4.60 44.57
N THR A 219 -24.38 5.23 45.36
CA THR A 219 -25.80 4.84 45.46
C THR A 219 -26.76 5.86 44.85
N ARG A 220 -26.27 7.03 44.42
CA ARG A 220 -27.09 8.10 43.85
C ARG A 220 -27.50 7.77 42.41
N GLN A 221 -28.62 8.33 41.97
CA GLN A 221 -29.15 8.12 40.63
C GLN A 221 -28.63 9.14 39.64
N TYR A 222 -28.56 8.79 38.36
CA TYR A 222 -28.31 9.78 37.31
C TYR A 222 -29.49 10.76 37.18
N PRO A 223 -29.22 12.02 36.83
CA PRO A 223 -30.27 13.02 36.65
C PRO A 223 -31.21 12.66 35.50
N GLU A 224 -32.52 12.80 35.74
CA GLU A 224 -33.57 12.57 34.75
C GLU A 224 -33.59 13.67 33.66
N TRP A 225 -33.78 13.25 32.39
CA TRP A 225 -33.92 14.14 31.24
C TRP A 225 -35.17 15.03 31.34
N ASP A 226 -35.08 16.27 30.85
CA ASP A 226 -36.10 17.34 30.92
C ASP A 226 -36.51 17.81 32.32
N LYS A 227 -36.18 17.05 33.37
CA LYS A 227 -36.43 17.43 34.76
C LYS A 227 -35.20 18.04 35.44
N HIS A 228 -34.04 17.42 35.29
CA HIS A 228 -32.80 17.85 35.95
C HIS A 228 -31.72 18.23 34.94
N VAL A 229 -31.66 17.53 33.81
CA VAL A 229 -30.71 17.78 32.73
C VAL A 229 -31.41 17.91 31.39
N ASN A 230 -30.87 18.76 30.53
CA ASN A 230 -31.34 18.94 29.16
C ASN A 230 -30.16 19.32 28.25
N LEU A 231 -30.45 19.77 27.03
CA LEU A 231 -29.43 20.14 26.05
C LEU A 231 -28.48 21.27 26.49
N THR A 232 -28.90 22.13 27.42
CA THR A 232 -28.07 23.24 27.94
C THR A 232 -27.22 22.84 29.14
N SER A 233 -27.38 21.60 29.66
CA SER A 233 -26.59 21.11 30.78
C SER A 233 -25.21 20.66 30.31
N GLY A 234 -24.15 21.21 30.92
CA GLY A 234 -22.77 20.85 30.63
C GLY A 234 -22.41 21.03 29.15
N ILE A 235 -21.90 19.96 28.52
CA ILE A 235 -21.55 19.91 27.10
C ILE A 235 -22.52 19.05 26.26
N ILE A 236 -23.68 18.66 26.81
CA ILE A 236 -24.64 17.76 26.13
C ILE A 236 -25.00 18.26 24.73
N GLY A 237 -25.34 19.55 24.58
CA GLY A 237 -25.65 20.13 23.26
C GLY A 237 -24.50 20.02 22.27
N GLY A 238 -23.26 20.21 22.72
CA GLY A 238 -22.05 20.07 21.93
C GLY A 238 -21.79 18.62 21.54
N LYS A 239 -21.95 17.68 22.49
CA LYS A 239 -21.82 16.25 22.22
C LYS A 239 -22.88 15.72 21.26
N ARG A 240 -24.11 16.24 21.29
CA ARG A 240 -25.12 15.98 20.27
C ARG A 240 -24.65 16.44 18.88
N ALA A 241 -24.11 17.66 18.76
CA ALA A 241 -23.63 18.18 17.48
C ALA A 241 -22.46 17.33 16.93
N LEU A 242 -21.50 16.98 17.79
CA LEU A 242 -20.38 16.10 17.48
C LEU A 242 -20.86 14.70 17.04
N ASN A 243 -21.76 14.06 17.77
CA ASN A 243 -22.28 12.74 17.42
C ASN A 243 -23.06 12.75 16.09
N ARG A 244 -23.79 13.82 15.78
CA ARG A 244 -24.44 13.99 14.46
C ARG A 244 -23.41 14.07 13.35
N LEU A 245 -22.35 14.87 13.55
CA LEU A 245 -21.24 14.97 12.60
C LEU A 245 -20.58 13.60 12.39
N HIS A 246 -20.26 12.87 13.47
CA HIS A 246 -19.68 11.52 13.38
C HIS A 246 -20.54 10.56 12.57
N ASN A 247 -21.84 10.54 12.87
CA ASN A 247 -22.79 9.67 12.21
C ASN A 247 -22.91 10.02 10.71
N GLU A 248 -22.97 11.30 10.38
CA GLU A 248 -22.97 11.77 8.99
C GLU A 248 -21.70 11.29 8.25
N LEU A 249 -20.52 11.53 8.83
CA LEU A 249 -19.24 11.16 8.24
C LEU A 249 -19.08 9.65 8.07
N GLY A 250 -19.56 8.87 9.04
CA GLY A 250 -19.59 7.41 8.97
C GLY A 250 -20.51 6.89 7.87
N LEU A 251 -21.75 7.39 7.80
CA LEU A 251 -22.74 6.97 6.81
C LEU A 251 -22.36 7.40 5.38
N GLN A 252 -21.73 8.56 5.22
CA GLN A 252 -21.29 9.07 3.93
C GLN A 252 -19.92 8.51 3.50
N GLY A 253 -19.22 7.74 4.34
CA GLY A 253 -17.97 7.06 3.95
C GLY A 253 -16.71 7.94 3.99
N TYR A 254 -16.63 8.92 4.88
CA TYR A 254 -15.40 9.70 5.13
C TYR A 254 -14.39 8.85 5.91
N THR A 255 -13.75 7.88 5.25
CA THR A 255 -12.91 6.86 5.91
C THR A 255 -11.45 7.25 6.09
N GLN A 256 -11.01 8.34 5.45
CA GLN A 256 -9.62 8.78 5.54
C GLN A 256 -9.43 9.85 6.61
N VAL A 257 -8.34 9.77 7.36
CA VAL A 257 -8.01 10.68 8.47
C VAL A 257 -6.59 11.20 8.37
N PHE A 258 -6.44 12.50 8.63
CA PHE A 258 -5.16 13.17 8.83
C PHE A 258 -5.22 13.97 10.13
N VAL A 259 -4.14 13.94 10.90
CA VAL A 259 -4.02 14.65 12.17
C VAL A 259 -2.84 15.61 12.06
N ASP A 260 -3.08 16.87 12.36
CA ASP A 260 -2.10 17.95 12.32
C ASP A 260 -2.00 18.64 13.68
N GLN A 261 -0.78 18.73 14.20
CA GLN A 261 -0.49 19.46 15.43
C GLN A 261 -0.16 20.91 15.07
N VAL A 262 -1.19 21.76 15.00
CA VAL A 262 -1.06 23.16 14.54
C VAL A 262 -0.26 24.01 15.53
N ASP A 263 -0.41 23.73 16.82
CA ASP A 263 0.41 24.25 17.92
C ASP A 263 0.33 23.27 19.10
N THR A 264 1.14 23.47 20.13
CA THR A 264 1.23 22.66 21.37
C THR A 264 -0.12 22.20 21.92
N ASP A 265 -1.18 23.02 21.83
CA ASP A 265 -2.53 22.68 22.35
C ASP A 265 -3.63 22.74 21.28
N ILE A 266 -3.28 22.98 20.02
CA ILE A 266 -4.24 23.08 18.92
C ILE A 266 -4.01 21.91 17.97
N VAL A 267 -4.98 21.02 17.91
CA VAL A 267 -4.97 19.83 17.06
C VAL A 267 -6.06 19.98 16.02
N ALA A 268 -5.70 19.78 14.75
CA ALA A 268 -6.65 19.71 13.65
C ALA A 268 -6.74 18.27 13.15
N ILE A 269 -7.97 17.78 12.96
CA ILE A 269 -8.22 16.47 12.38
C ILE A 269 -9.08 16.65 11.14
N THR A 270 -8.59 16.12 10.03
CA THR A 270 -9.29 16.11 8.75
C THR A 270 -9.89 14.72 8.53
N ARG A 271 -11.21 14.64 8.36
CA ARG A 271 -11.92 13.49 7.81
C ARG A 271 -12.17 13.73 6.33
N HIS A 272 -11.68 12.84 5.47
CA HIS A 272 -11.71 13.01 4.02
C HIS A 272 -12.48 11.85 3.36
N HIS A 273 -13.33 12.19 2.39
CA HIS A 273 -14.08 11.21 1.61
C HIS A 273 -13.21 10.72 0.43
N PRO A 274 -12.92 9.40 0.31
CA PRO A 274 -11.95 8.88 -0.65
C PRO A 274 -12.31 9.09 -2.12
N SER A 275 -13.61 9.21 -2.47
CA SER A 275 -14.05 9.42 -3.86
C SER A 275 -14.43 10.85 -4.23
N SER A 276 -15.22 11.57 -3.41
CA SER A 276 -15.59 12.96 -3.70
C SER A 276 -14.49 13.97 -3.35
N HIS A 277 -13.52 13.56 -2.51
CA HIS A 277 -12.46 14.41 -1.96
C HIS A 277 -12.95 15.60 -1.13
N GLU A 278 -14.24 15.61 -0.78
CA GLU A 278 -14.72 16.51 0.26
C GLU A 278 -14.09 16.15 1.60
N SER A 279 -13.84 17.17 2.41
CA SER A 279 -13.20 17.00 3.71
C SER A 279 -13.89 17.83 4.77
N ILE A 280 -13.98 17.29 5.99
CA ILE A 280 -14.30 18.05 7.19
C ILE A 280 -13.02 18.22 7.98
N VAL A 281 -12.67 19.46 8.29
CA VAL A 281 -11.57 19.78 9.20
C VAL A 281 -12.15 20.24 10.52
N LEU A 282 -11.87 19.49 11.59
CA LEU A 282 -12.20 19.87 12.95
C LEU A 282 -10.93 20.31 13.66
N VAL A 283 -10.94 21.51 14.23
CA VAL A 283 -9.85 22.08 15.02
C VAL A 283 -10.31 22.17 16.47
N ALA A 284 -9.51 21.61 17.38
CA ALA A 284 -9.75 21.66 18.81
C ALA A 284 -8.60 22.38 19.50
N PHE A 285 -8.91 23.43 20.27
CA PHE A 285 -7.97 24.06 21.19
C PHE A 285 -8.14 23.39 22.56
N THR A 286 -7.29 22.42 22.83
CA THR A 286 -7.32 21.59 24.05
C THR A 286 -6.88 22.36 25.29
N ALA A 287 -7.16 21.79 26.47
CA ALA A 287 -6.85 22.40 27.76
C ALA A 287 -6.44 21.32 28.79
N PHE A 288 -5.34 20.61 28.53
CA PHE A 288 -4.93 19.44 29.35
C PHE A 288 -4.59 19.76 30.81
N ASN A 289 -4.42 21.03 31.19
CA ASN A 289 -4.40 21.46 32.58
C ASN A 289 -4.98 22.88 32.72
N SER A 290 -5.33 23.27 33.95
CA SER A 290 -5.93 24.57 34.26
C SER A 290 -5.00 25.76 33.98
N ASN A 291 -3.69 25.59 34.16
CA ASN A 291 -2.72 26.66 33.89
C ASN A 291 -2.68 27.01 32.41
N ILE A 292 -2.74 26.02 31.51
CA ILE A 292 -2.84 26.22 30.06
C ILE A 292 -4.08 27.05 29.71
N ALA A 293 -5.23 26.74 30.31
CA ALA A 293 -6.47 27.47 30.07
C ALA A 293 -6.35 28.96 30.46
N HIS A 294 -5.69 29.25 31.58
CA HIS A 294 -5.48 30.63 32.06
C HIS A 294 -4.37 31.37 31.30
N GLU A 295 -3.18 30.79 31.19
CA GLU A 295 -2.00 31.42 30.58
C GLU A 295 -2.21 31.72 29.09
N ARG A 296 -2.84 30.81 28.36
CA ARG A 296 -3.07 30.96 26.90
C ARG A 296 -4.37 31.69 26.56
N SER A 297 -5.20 32.03 27.54
CA SER A 297 -6.43 32.80 27.34
C SER A 297 -6.19 34.19 26.72
N HIS A 298 -4.99 34.76 26.96
CA HIS A 298 -4.56 36.07 26.47
C HIS A 298 -3.95 36.03 25.07
N GLN A 299 -3.41 34.89 24.65
CA GLN A 299 -2.77 34.73 23.33
C GLN A 299 -3.76 34.27 22.25
N GLY A 300 -4.74 33.42 22.61
CA GLY A 300 -5.76 32.91 21.69
C GLY A 300 -5.18 32.12 20.50
N GLY A 301 -5.97 31.99 19.44
CA GLY A 301 -5.59 31.37 18.18
C GLY A 301 -4.91 32.31 17.19
N GLU A 302 -4.83 33.61 17.51
CA GLU A 302 -4.33 34.62 16.58
C GLU A 302 -2.87 34.35 16.16
N GLY A 303 -2.60 34.50 14.87
CA GLY A 303 -1.30 34.15 14.27
C GLY A 303 -1.12 32.66 13.94
N LYS A 304 -2.09 31.80 14.29
CA LYS A 304 -2.10 30.38 13.97
C LYS A 304 -3.16 30.07 12.93
N GLY A 305 -3.00 28.97 12.21
CA GLY A 305 -3.93 28.56 11.18
C GLY A 305 -3.37 27.48 10.27
N ILE A 306 -4.24 26.95 9.43
CA ILE A 306 -3.91 25.86 8.49
C ILE A 306 -4.26 26.25 7.07
N LYS A 307 -3.52 25.68 6.10
CA LYS A 307 -3.84 25.81 4.68
C LYS A 307 -4.55 24.53 4.23
N VAL A 308 -5.61 24.68 3.44
CA VAL A 308 -6.37 23.56 2.87
C VAL A 308 -6.50 23.72 1.35
N ASP A 309 -6.35 22.61 0.63
CA ASP A 309 -6.49 22.55 -0.83
C ASP A 309 -7.98 22.43 -1.22
N GLY A 310 -8.72 23.53 -1.03
CA GLY A 310 -10.15 23.59 -1.32
C GLY A 310 -10.81 24.88 -0.87
N VAL A 311 -12.11 25.00 -1.14
CA VAL A 311 -12.94 26.14 -0.74
C VAL A 311 -13.73 25.78 0.51
N VAL A 312 -13.76 26.68 1.49
CA VAL A 312 -14.62 26.54 2.67
C VAL A 312 -16.05 26.84 2.28
N GLY A 313 -16.90 25.82 2.26
CA GLY A 313 -18.32 25.98 1.96
C GLY A 313 -19.13 26.43 3.16
N GLN A 314 -18.84 25.88 4.34
CA GLN A 314 -19.66 26.07 5.53
C GLN A 314 -18.86 25.84 6.81
N VAL A 315 -19.20 26.58 7.88
CA VAL A 315 -18.77 26.26 9.24
C VAL A 315 -19.86 25.43 9.90
N LEU A 316 -19.57 24.15 10.12
CA LEU A 316 -20.52 23.17 10.63
C LEU A 316 -20.84 23.42 12.10
N LEU A 317 -19.82 23.73 12.91
CA LEU A 317 -20.01 24.16 14.28
C LEU A 317 -18.84 25.03 14.79
N GLU A 318 -19.18 25.95 15.69
CA GLU A 318 -18.25 26.62 16.60
C GLU A 318 -18.81 26.45 18.01
N ALA A 319 -18.02 25.87 18.92
CA ALA A 319 -18.46 25.65 20.28
C ALA A 319 -17.35 25.88 21.29
N GLY A 320 -17.73 26.34 22.48
CA GLY A 320 -16.78 26.53 23.56
C GLY A 320 -17.47 26.63 24.91
N LEU A 321 -16.82 26.10 25.94
CA LEU A 321 -17.30 26.23 27.31
C LEU A 321 -16.82 27.55 27.91
N ARG A 322 -17.68 28.20 28.70
CA ARG A 322 -17.33 29.36 29.52
C ARG A 322 -17.98 29.29 30.90
N HIS A 323 -17.31 29.85 31.89
CA HIS A 323 -17.88 30.03 33.22
C HIS A 323 -18.83 31.24 33.28
N SER A 324 -19.89 31.16 34.10
CA SER A 324 -20.97 32.16 34.15
C SER A 324 -20.60 33.47 34.89
N SER A 325 -19.49 33.52 35.64
CA SER A 325 -19.08 34.70 36.44
C SER A 325 -18.38 35.83 35.68
N GLY A 326 -18.43 35.85 34.35
CA GLY A 326 -17.77 36.86 33.50
C GLY A 326 -16.28 36.63 33.26
N ASP A 327 -15.57 35.98 34.19
CA ASP A 327 -14.29 35.32 33.90
C ASP A 327 -14.55 33.97 33.23
N ARG A 328 -14.23 33.87 31.93
CA ARG A 328 -14.45 32.65 31.12
C ARG A 328 -13.76 31.43 31.72
N TYR A 329 -12.57 31.60 32.30
CA TYR A 329 -11.66 30.52 32.67
C TYR A 329 -11.65 30.19 34.15
N LYS A 330 -12.56 30.76 34.93
CA LYS A 330 -12.66 30.46 36.36
C LYS A 330 -12.76 28.96 36.59
N SER A 331 -11.76 28.41 37.28
CA SER A 331 -11.69 27.00 37.64
C SER A 331 -12.78 26.67 38.68
N PRO A 332 -13.31 25.45 38.69
CA PRO A 332 -14.36 25.09 39.63
C PRO A 332 -13.77 24.97 41.03
N ASP A 333 -14.50 25.46 42.03
CA ASP A 333 -14.11 25.26 43.42
C ASP A 333 -14.63 23.91 43.92
N LEU A 334 -13.82 22.87 43.68
CA LEU A 334 -14.19 21.50 44.03
C LEU A 334 -14.29 21.25 45.54
N ALA A 335 -13.68 22.12 46.36
CA ALA A 335 -13.78 22.01 47.82
C ALA A 335 -15.16 22.44 48.34
N THR A 336 -15.84 23.33 47.61
CA THR A 336 -17.18 23.83 47.95
C THR A 336 -18.30 23.19 47.12
N PHE A 337 -17.97 22.33 46.16
CA PHE A 337 -18.95 21.58 45.39
C PHE A 337 -19.79 20.68 46.29
N ALA A 338 -21.09 20.98 46.38
CA ALA A 338 -22.05 20.18 47.13
C ALA A 338 -22.59 19.04 46.26
N ARG A 339 -22.30 17.80 46.66
CA ARG A 339 -22.92 16.60 46.10
C ARG A 339 -24.40 16.56 46.49
N ASP A 340 -25.28 16.37 45.51
CA ASP A 340 -26.68 16.12 45.78
C ASP A 340 -26.83 14.77 46.53
N PRO A 341 -27.69 14.67 47.54
CA PRO A 341 -27.83 13.45 48.35
C PRO A 341 -28.45 12.27 47.59
N HIS A 342 -29.14 12.52 46.48
CA HIS A 342 -29.88 11.50 45.73
C HIS A 342 -29.45 11.41 44.26
N LEU A 343 -28.85 12.46 43.71
CA LEU A 343 -28.47 12.54 42.30
C LEU A 343 -26.96 12.71 42.12
N ILE A 344 -26.46 12.15 41.02
CA ILE A 344 -25.10 12.40 40.54
C ILE A 344 -25.13 13.72 39.76
N ASN A 345 -25.02 14.84 40.50
CA ASN A 345 -25.00 16.18 39.92
C ASN A 345 -23.61 16.57 39.39
N GLY A 346 -23.59 17.38 38.34
CA GLY A 346 -22.38 17.99 37.79
C GLY A 346 -22.33 19.50 38.00
N LEU A 347 -21.30 20.14 37.44
CA LEU A 347 -21.09 21.59 37.54
C LEU A 347 -22.13 22.36 36.72
N THR A 348 -22.74 23.38 37.32
CA THR A 348 -23.85 24.16 36.72
C THR A 348 -23.45 25.59 36.35
N GLU A 349 -22.28 26.02 36.82
CA GLU A 349 -21.69 27.35 36.62
C GLU A 349 -20.96 27.49 35.28
N TYR A 350 -21.06 26.48 34.40
CA TYR A 350 -20.51 26.47 33.06
C TYR A 350 -21.63 26.45 32.02
N THR A 351 -21.48 27.28 31.00
CA THR A 351 -22.41 27.39 29.89
C THR A 351 -21.68 27.10 28.59
N LEU A 352 -22.30 26.28 27.74
CA LEU A 352 -21.83 26.01 26.39
C LEU A 352 -22.35 27.09 25.43
N ASP A 353 -21.44 27.81 24.79
CA ASP A 353 -21.77 28.60 23.61
C ASP A 353 -21.63 27.68 22.39
N LEU A 354 -22.71 27.47 21.63
CA LEU A 354 -22.75 26.59 20.46
C LEU A 354 -23.47 27.28 19.31
N ASN A 355 -22.79 27.41 18.17
CA ASN A 355 -23.37 27.82 16.90
C ASN A 355 -23.18 26.70 15.89
N GLU A 356 -24.24 26.33 15.16
CA GLU A 356 -24.23 25.26 14.16
C GLU A 356 -24.59 25.84 12.77
N ASN A 357 -24.01 25.30 11.70
CA ASN A 357 -24.36 25.58 10.31
C ASN A 357 -24.33 27.07 9.90
N ILE A 358 -23.28 27.78 10.28
CA ILE A 358 -23.13 29.22 9.98
C ILE A 358 -22.29 29.46 8.72
N ALA A 359 -22.51 30.62 8.10
CA ALA A 359 -21.69 31.03 6.95
C ALA A 359 -20.25 31.37 7.41
N PRO A 360 -19.21 31.13 6.59
CA PRO A 360 -17.83 31.47 6.95
C PRO A 360 -17.61 32.95 7.33
N SER A 361 -18.41 33.86 6.80
CA SER A 361 -18.36 35.29 7.15
C SER A 361 -18.93 35.63 8.53
N GLN A 362 -19.69 34.72 9.13
CA GLN A 362 -20.30 34.85 10.46
C GLN A 362 -19.50 34.11 11.54
N ALA A 363 -18.47 33.37 11.14
CA ALA A 363 -17.61 32.60 12.01
C ALA A 363 -16.85 33.53 12.98
N SER A 364 -16.94 33.24 14.27
CA SER A 364 -16.27 34.03 15.30
C SER A 364 -14.87 33.53 15.57
N TYR A 365 -14.61 32.23 15.40
CA TYR A 365 -13.33 31.58 15.70
C TYR A 365 -12.40 31.50 14.50
N LEU A 366 -12.93 31.75 13.29
CA LEU A 366 -12.23 31.55 12.04
C LEU A 366 -12.34 32.75 11.10
N ARG A 367 -11.22 33.09 10.46
CA ARG A 367 -11.18 33.92 9.26
C ARG A 367 -10.70 33.07 8.08
N VAL A 368 -11.48 33.04 7.01
CA VAL A 368 -11.13 32.33 5.78
C VAL A 368 -10.56 33.32 4.78
N THR A 369 -9.35 33.06 4.27
CA THR A 369 -8.71 33.85 3.23
C THR A 369 -8.38 32.97 2.01
N PRO A 370 -8.78 33.34 0.78
CA PRO A 370 -8.40 32.59 -0.42
C PRO A 370 -6.88 32.62 -0.64
N THR A 371 -6.31 31.50 -1.09
CA THR A 371 -4.89 31.42 -1.46
C THR A 371 -4.70 31.57 -2.98
N GLN A 372 -3.48 31.89 -3.41
CA GLN A 372 -3.18 32.14 -4.84
C GLN A 372 -3.43 30.93 -5.75
N ASP A 373 -3.32 29.72 -5.20
CA ASP A 373 -3.57 28.44 -5.84
C ASP A 373 -5.04 28.00 -5.79
N GLY A 374 -5.95 28.88 -5.38
CA GLY A 374 -7.40 28.63 -5.36
C GLY A 374 -7.90 27.90 -4.10
N GLY A 375 -6.99 27.47 -3.22
CA GLY A 375 -7.33 26.91 -1.91
C GLY A 375 -7.76 27.97 -0.90
N SER A 376 -7.81 27.57 0.38
CA SER A 376 -8.19 28.45 1.49
C SER A 376 -7.17 28.37 2.62
N ARG A 377 -6.90 29.51 3.24
CA ARG A 377 -6.19 29.64 4.50
C ARG A 377 -7.22 29.88 5.60
N LEU A 378 -7.10 29.08 6.66
CA LEU A 378 -7.97 29.10 7.83
C LEU A 378 -7.20 29.73 8.99
N ASP A 379 -7.35 31.02 9.18
CA ASP A 379 -6.66 31.76 10.25
C ASP A 379 -7.56 31.83 11.49
N PHE A 380 -7.06 31.36 12.63
CA PHE A 380 -7.83 31.39 13.85
C PHE A 380 -7.85 32.80 14.44
N THR A 381 -8.99 33.21 14.98
CA THR A 381 -9.16 34.55 15.57
C THR A 381 -8.74 34.55 17.04
N SER A 382 -8.68 35.73 17.64
CA SER A 382 -8.49 35.91 19.08
C SER A 382 -9.65 35.34 19.93
N ASN A 383 -10.80 35.03 19.32
CA ASN A 383 -11.93 34.38 19.99
C ASN A 383 -11.80 32.86 20.07
N PHE A 384 -10.94 32.25 19.23
CA PHE A 384 -10.62 30.84 19.34
C PHE A 384 -9.60 30.65 20.48
N LYS A 385 -10.07 30.09 21.60
CA LYS A 385 -9.31 30.03 22.86
C LYS A 385 -9.32 28.61 23.44
N PRO A 386 -8.52 28.28 24.47
CA PRO A 386 -8.56 26.96 25.11
C PRO A 386 -10.00 26.54 25.47
N GLY A 387 -10.35 25.29 25.20
CA GLY A 387 -11.69 24.74 25.36
C GLY A 387 -12.65 24.95 24.17
N CYS A 388 -12.18 25.57 23.07
CA CYS A 388 -12.99 25.78 21.87
C CYS A 388 -12.79 24.67 20.83
N VAL A 389 -13.84 24.42 20.06
CA VAL A 389 -13.85 23.55 18.89
C VAL A 389 -14.49 24.25 17.70
N LEU A 390 -13.99 23.95 16.51
CA LEU A 390 -14.44 24.50 15.23
C LEU A 390 -14.44 23.36 14.21
N ALA A 391 -15.51 23.19 13.43
CA ALA A 391 -15.53 22.26 12.31
C ALA A 391 -15.98 22.94 11.03
N VAL A 392 -15.26 22.70 9.93
CA VAL A 392 -15.52 23.31 8.62
C VAL A 392 -15.58 22.29 7.51
N ARG A 393 -16.47 22.50 6.54
CA ARG A 393 -16.57 21.72 5.32
C ARG A 393 -15.73 22.34 4.21
N ILE A 394 -14.82 21.54 3.67
CA ILE A 394 -13.92 21.87 2.57
C ILE A 394 -14.34 21.06 1.34
N THR A 395 -14.57 21.75 0.24
CA THR A 395 -14.86 21.15 -1.05
C THR A 395 -13.66 21.37 -1.98
N PRO A 396 -13.27 20.38 -2.81
CA PRO A 396 -12.23 20.58 -3.80
C PRO A 396 -12.53 21.78 -4.72
N ILE A 397 -11.49 22.44 -5.20
CA ILE A 397 -11.60 23.49 -6.23
C ILE A 397 -12.14 22.90 -7.54
N ASP A 398 -12.76 23.73 -8.38
CA ASP A 398 -13.44 23.23 -9.58
C ASP A 398 -12.49 22.60 -10.61
N SER A 399 -11.26 23.09 -10.74
CA SER A 399 -10.22 22.45 -11.58
C SER A 399 -9.91 21.03 -11.09
N ALA A 400 -9.74 20.84 -9.78
CA ALA A 400 -9.51 19.53 -9.18
C ALA A 400 -10.71 18.59 -9.38
N LYS A 401 -11.95 19.08 -9.24
CA LYS A 401 -13.15 18.26 -9.53
C LYS A 401 -13.17 17.78 -10.98
N ILE A 402 -12.87 18.67 -11.94
CA ILE A 402 -12.80 18.31 -13.36
C ILE A 402 -11.71 17.26 -13.58
N ALA A 403 -10.52 17.46 -13.01
CA ALA A 403 -9.42 16.51 -13.12
C ALA A 403 -9.74 15.14 -12.52
N LEU A 404 -10.34 15.10 -11.32
CA LEU A 404 -10.78 13.86 -10.66
C LEU A 404 -11.84 13.13 -11.48
N SER A 405 -12.77 13.86 -12.11
CA SER A 405 -13.75 13.24 -13.00
C SER A 405 -13.08 12.62 -14.23
N LYS A 406 -12.10 13.29 -14.86
CA LYS A 406 -11.28 12.70 -15.94
C LYS A 406 -10.56 11.43 -15.49
N LEU A 407 -9.97 11.42 -14.29
CA LEU A 407 -9.26 10.26 -13.74
C LEU A 407 -10.19 9.07 -13.44
N SER A 408 -11.47 9.33 -13.15
CA SER A 408 -12.48 8.29 -12.94
C SER A 408 -13.01 7.67 -14.24
N LEU A 409 -12.81 8.34 -15.39
CA LEU A 409 -13.28 7.84 -16.68
C LEU A 409 -12.41 6.69 -17.20
N VAL A 410 -13.06 5.73 -17.84
CA VAL A 410 -12.39 4.72 -18.65
C VAL A 410 -12.02 5.37 -19.98
N PHE A 411 -10.74 5.74 -20.10
CA PHE A 411 -10.18 6.16 -21.38
C PHE A 411 -9.85 4.91 -22.20
N ASP A 412 -10.39 4.81 -23.41
CA ASP A 412 -10.10 3.69 -24.31
C ASP A 412 -8.81 3.98 -25.09
N PHE A 413 -7.78 3.19 -24.79
CA PHE A 413 -6.48 3.20 -25.47
C PHE A 413 -6.15 1.82 -26.05
N SER A 414 -7.17 0.97 -26.24
CA SER A 414 -7.03 -0.40 -26.75
C SER A 414 -6.29 -0.44 -28.09
N HIS A 415 -6.69 0.43 -29.04
CA HIS A 415 -6.06 0.52 -30.35
C HIS A 415 -4.54 0.77 -30.25
N ASN A 416 -4.12 1.69 -29.37
CA ASN A 416 -2.71 2.05 -29.16
C ASN A 416 -1.90 0.90 -28.56
N VAL A 417 -2.55 0.01 -27.79
CA VAL A 417 -1.93 -1.18 -27.23
C VAL A 417 -1.85 -2.28 -28.28
N THR A 418 -2.95 -2.55 -29.01
CA THR A 418 -3.02 -3.62 -30.02
C THR A 418 -2.14 -3.37 -31.24
N SER A 419 -1.73 -2.12 -31.50
CA SER A 419 -0.81 -1.78 -32.59
C SER A 419 0.66 -2.08 -32.30
N LEU A 420 1.02 -2.43 -31.06
CA LEU A 420 2.41 -2.65 -30.64
C LEU A 420 2.85 -4.09 -30.93
N SER A 421 4.07 -4.24 -31.43
CA SER A 421 4.74 -5.54 -31.52
C SER A 421 5.34 -5.97 -30.17
N LEU A 422 5.75 -7.23 -30.04
CA LEU A 422 6.49 -7.69 -28.85
C LEU A 422 7.82 -6.94 -28.66
N SER A 423 8.46 -6.51 -29.76
CA SER A 423 9.67 -5.68 -29.68
C SER A 423 9.41 -4.25 -29.21
N ASP A 424 8.22 -3.70 -29.52
CA ASP A 424 7.79 -2.41 -28.97
C ASP A 424 7.46 -2.55 -27.48
N LEU A 425 6.82 -3.66 -27.08
CA LEU A 425 6.50 -3.94 -25.68
C LEU A 425 7.74 -4.18 -24.82
N ASN A 426 8.83 -4.72 -25.38
CA ASN A 426 10.15 -4.72 -24.72
C ASN A 426 10.56 -3.30 -24.31
N LYS A 427 10.49 -2.34 -25.25
CA LYS A 427 10.78 -0.93 -24.98
C LYS A 427 9.78 -0.32 -24.00
N VAL A 428 8.49 -0.57 -24.16
CA VAL A 428 7.47 0.05 -23.30
C VAL A 428 7.58 -0.42 -21.86
N LEU A 429 7.73 -1.72 -21.62
CA LEU A 429 7.67 -2.30 -20.29
C LEU A 429 9.03 -2.42 -19.61
N TYR A 430 10.10 -2.72 -20.35
CA TYR A 430 11.37 -3.15 -19.79
C TYR A 430 12.54 -2.22 -20.19
N CYS A 431 13.54 -2.75 -20.88
CA CYS A 431 14.87 -2.16 -21.11
C CYS A 431 15.62 -1.81 -19.83
N CYS A 432 16.79 -2.43 -19.61
CA CYS A 432 17.69 -1.97 -18.55
C CYS A 432 18.43 -0.68 -18.97
N GLY A 433 19.12 -0.04 -18.01
CA GLY A 433 19.77 1.26 -18.26
C GLY A 433 20.80 1.21 -19.40
N GLU A 434 21.53 0.11 -19.52
CA GLU A 434 22.54 -0.12 -20.55
C GLU A 434 21.91 -0.18 -21.95
N GLU A 435 20.70 -0.74 -22.08
CA GLU A 435 20.00 -0.85 -23.37
C GLU A 435 19.44 0.49 -23.86
N ASP A 436 19.20 1.45 -22.96
CA ASP A 436 18.33 2.59 -23.24
C ASP A 436 18.79 3.91 -22.58
N GLY A 437 20.09 4.04 -22.32
CA GLY A 437 20.72 5.29 -21.90
C GLY A 437 20.54 5.71 -20.45
N GLY A 438 20.03 4.81 -19.58
CA GLY A 438 19.95 4.99 -18.14
C GLY A 438 18.52 4.99 -17.57
N THR A 439 18.37 4.45 -16.37
CA THR A 439 17.08 4.39 -15.67
C THR A 439 16.86 5.63 -14.81
N TYR A 440 15.58 5.98 -14.58
CA TYR A 440 15.23 7.10 -13.71
C TYR A 440 15.76 6.89 -12.28
N ASN A 441 16.40 7.91 -11.72
CA ASN A 441 16.84 7.93 -10.33
C ASN A 441 15.79 8.61 -9.44
N VAL A 442 15.12 7.83 -8.59
CA VAL A 442 14.20 8.37 -7.59
C VAL A 442 15.03 9.00 -6.46
N PRO A 443 14.90 10.31 -6.18
CA PRO A 443 15.65 10.96 -5.12
C PRO A 443 15.50 10.24 -3.78
N ASN A 444 16.60 10.06 -3.04
CA ASN A 444 16.65 9.34 -1.76
C ASN A 444 16.26 7.85 -1.81
N TYR A 445 16.20 7.24 -2.99
CA TYR A 445 16.00 5.80 -3.16
C TYR A 445 17.06 5.17 -4.07
N GLY A 446 17.19 5.67 -5.30
CA GLY A 446 18.11 5.13 -6.30
C GLY A 446 17.46 4.90 -7.66
N HIS A 447 18.20 4.23 -8.53
CA HIS A 447 17.80 3.92 -9.89
C HIS A 447 16.73 2.82 -9.96
N LEU A 448 15.75 3.00 -10.85
CA LEU A 448 14.82 1.92 -11.21
C LEU A 448 15.57 0.78 -11.93
N VAL A 449 15.03 -0.44 -11.86
CA VAL A 449 15.63 -1.62 -12.52
C VAL A 449 15.43 -1.60 -14.04
N TYR A 450 14.28 -1.09 -14.50
CA TYR A 450 13.94 -0.91 -15.91
C TYR A 450 13.61 0.56 -16.20
N CYS A 451 13.87 0.99 -17.43
CA CYS A 451 13.47 2.31 -17.94
C CYS A 451 11.97 2.37 -18.26
N GLY A 452 11.39 1.24 -18.66
CA GLY A 452 9.98 1.09 -19.00
C GLY A 452 9.05 1.03 -17.80
N LEU A 453 7.75 0.94 -18.10
CA LEU A 453 6.67 1.06 -17.11
C LEU A 453 6.74 -0.02 -16.01
N GLN A 454 7.27 -1.21 -16.30
CA GLN A 454 7.41 -2.27 -15.30
C GLN A 454 8.41 -1.89 -14.20
N GLY A 455 9.41 -1.06 -14.51
CA GLY A 455 10.41 -0.61 -13.53
C GLY A 455 9.77 0.13 -12.38
N ILE A 456 8.93 1.11 -12.69
CA ILE A 456 8.18 1.87 -11.68
C ILE A 456 7.02 1.08 -11.09
N LEU A 457 6.28 0.30 -11.88
CA LEU A 457 5.15 -0.48 -11.36
C LEU A 457 5.60 -1.51 -10.32
N SER A 458 6.75 -2.15 -10.52
CA SER A 458 7.29 -3.13 -9.56
C SER A 458 7.56 -2.49 -8.20
N LEU A 459 8.19 -1.31 -8.20
CA LEU A 459 8.40 -0.52 -6.97
C LEU A 459 7.07 -0.10 -6.33
N MET A 460 6.16 0.45 -7.14
CA MET A 460 4.88 0.95 -6.65
C MET A 460 3.96 -0.16 -6.13
N SER A 461 4.09 -1.40 -6.61
CA SER A 461 3.31 -2.55 -6.15
C SER A 461 3.62 -2.89 -4.69
N ASP A 462 4.89 -2.75 -4.27
CA ASP A 462 5.26 -2.93 -2.86
C ASP A 462 4.79 -1.75 -2.00
N VAL A 463 5.00 -0.53 -2.48
CA VAL A 463 4.60 0.72 -1.79
C VAL A 463 3.08 0.77 -1.59
N SER A 464 2.29 0.39 -2.61
CA SER A 464 0.83 0.41 -2.54
C SER A 464 0.27 -0.71 -1.66
N ARG A 465 0.90 -1.89 -1.65
CA ARG A 465 0.52 -3.02 -0.80
C ARG A 465 0.63 -2.69 0.69
N THR A 466 1.67 -1.96 1.11
CA THR A 466 1.84 -1.52 2.50
C THR A 466 1.28 -0.13 2.77
N ASN A 467 0.71 0.53 1.76
CA ASN A 467 0.24 1.91 1.81
C ASN A 467 1.31 2.89 2.35
N ASP A 468 2.57 2.70 1.96
CA ASP A 468 3.71 3.50 2.41
C ASP A 468 3.78 4.84 1.66
N LEU A 469 2.89 5.77 2.03
CA LEU A 469 2.89 7.13 1.48
C LEU A 469 4.14 7.94 1.85
N GLY A 470 4.98 7.43 2.76
CA GLY A 470 6.27 8.02 3.16
C GLY A 470 7.42 7.63 2.23
N HIS A 471 7.23 6.66 1.33
CA HIS A 471 8.27 6.20 0.42
C HIS A 471 8.80 7.34 -0.48
N PRO A 472 10.12 7.42 -0.78
CA PRO A 472 10.70 8.50 -1.58
C PRO A 472 10.06 8.68 -2.97
N VAL A 473 9.52 7.61 -3.57
CA VAL A 473 8.78 7.69 -4.84
C VAL A 473 7.48 8.50 -4.71
N CYS A 474 6.78 8.39 -3.59
CA CYS A 474 5.58 9.19 -3.32
C CYS A 474 5.95 10.64 -3.09
N ALA A 475 7.09 10.92 -2.44
CA ALA A 475 7.61 12.29 -2.32
C ALA A 475 7.94 12.87 -3.70
N ASN A 476 8.67 12.14 -4.55
CA ASN A 476 8.99 12.56 -5.91
C ASN A 476 7.74 12.89 -6.74
N LEU A 477 6.69 12.07 -6.66
CA LEU A 477 5.41 12.30 -7.34
C LEU A 477 4.64 13.50 -6.78
N ARG A 478 4.76 13.80 -5.49
CA ARG A 478 4.19 15.01 -4.87
C ARG A 478 4.95 16.27 -5.27
N ASP A 479 6.27 16.16 -5.36
CA ASP A 479 7.17 17.29 -5.60
C ASP A 479 7.11 17.77 -7.06
N GLY A 480 6.82 16.88 -8.02
CA GLY A 480 6.68 17.29 -9.41
C GLY A 480 6.41 16.19 -10.43
N PRO A 481 6.20 16.56 -11.70
CA PRO A 481 5.76 15.63 -12.75
C PRO A 481 6.90 14.87 -13.44
N TRP A 482 8.13 14.97 -12.95
CA TRP A 482 9.33 14.51 -13.67
C TRP A 482 9.31 13.03 -14.05
N LEU A 483 8.81 12.18 -13.15
CA LEU A 483 8.70 10.75 -13.43
C LEU A 483 7.67 10.48 -14.54
N MET A 484 6.52 11.16 -14.52
CA MET A 484 5.49 11.03 -15.56
C MET A 484 6.04 11.48 -16.93
N GLN A 485 6.73 12.62 -16.96
CA GLN A 485 7.38 13.15 -18.16
C GLN A 485 8.50 12.25 -18.67
N TYR A 486 9.30 11.66 -17.78
CA TYR A 486 10.33 10.70 -18.15
C TYR A 486 9.71 9.50 -18.90
N LEU A 487 8.63 8.92 -18.35
CA LEU A 487 7.98 7.76 -18.95
C LEU A 487 7.41 8.08 -20.33
N SER A 488 6.66 9.18 -20.49
CA SER A 488 6.05 9.52 -21.78
C SER A 488 7.07 9.98 -22.82
N THR A 489 8.01 10.87 -22.45
CA THR A 489 9.02 11.40 -23.37
C THR A 489 9.94 10.32 -23.91
N ARG A 490 10.30 9.34 -23.06
CA ARG A 490 11.10 8.18 -23.46
C ARG A 490 10.42 7.38 -24.58
N LEU A 491 9.13 7.08 -24.45
CA LEU A 491 8.40 6.35 -25.49
C LEU A 491 8.32 7.12 -26.81
N LYS A 492 8.32 8.45 -26.76
CA LYS A 492 8.27 9.31 -27.97
C LYS A 492 9.58 9.36 -28.75
N GLN A 493 10.68 8.78 -28.22
CA GLN A 493 11.94 8.66 -28.94
C GLN A 493 11.89 7.59 -30.05
N ASN A 494 10.89 6.70 -30.03
CA ASN A 494 10.71 5.65 -31.03
C ASN A 494 9.36 5.84 -31.74
N PRO A 495 9.33 5.97 -33.08
CA PRO A 495 8.09 6.24 -33.82
C PRO A 495 6.94 5.25 -33.56
N SER A 496 7.25 3.98 -33.33
CA SER A 496 6.25 2.93 -33.06
C SER A 496 5.58 3.06 -31.69
N THR A 497 6.26 3.66 -30.70
CA THR A 497 5.74 3.83 -29.34
C THR A 497 5.26 5.25 -29.04
N THR A 498 5.49 6.21 -29.95
CA THR A 498 4.99 7.59 -29.84
C THR A 498 3.49 7.66 -29.56
N PRO A 499 2.60 6.92 -30.25
CA PRO A 499 1.16 6.98 -29.98
C PRO A 499 0.80 6.57 -28.54
N LEU A 500 1.54 5.65 -27.91
CA LEU A 500 1.34 5.30 -26.51
C LEU A 500 1.91 6.37 -25.57
N GLY A 501 3.05 6.98 -25.92
CA GLY A 501 3.61 8.10 -25.19
C GLY A 501 2.64 9.30 -25.14
N ASP A 502 1.95 9.59 -26.24
CA ASP A 502 0.90 10.62 -26.28
C ASP A 502 -0.31 10.27 -25.40
N VAL A 503 -0.71 9.00 -25.38
CA VAL A 503 -1.76 8.51 -24.47
C VAL A 503 -1.33 8.70 -23.01
N LEU A 504 -0.09 8.38 -22.64
CA LEU A 504 0.40 8.59 -21.27
C LEU A 504 0.34 10.06 -20.86
N ASP A 505 0.69 10.99 -21.74
CA ASP A 505 0.55 12.42 -21.44
C ASP A 505 -0.90 12.82 -21.18
N VAL A 506 -1.85 12.32 -22.00
CA VAL A 506 -3.29 12.58 -21.78
C VAL A 506 -3.78 11.97 -20.47
N LEU A 507 -3.32 10.76 -20.13
CA LEU A 507 -3.71 10.07 -18.90
C LEU A 507 -3.12 10.72 -17.64
N PHE A 508 -1.93 11.30 -17.73
CA PHE A 508 -1.26 11.96 -16.61
C PHE A 508 -1.59 13.45 -16.49
N GLU A 509 -2.09 14.11 -17.53
CA GLU A 509 -2.45 15.53 -17.52
C GLU A 509 -3.32 15.94 -16.32
N PRO A 510 -4.39 15.20 -15.96
CA PRO A 510 -5.25 15.58 -14.84
C PRO A 510 -4.53 15.56 -13.48
N LEU A 511 -3.44 14.80 -13.34
CA LEU A 511 -2.67 14.72 -12.08
C LEU A 511 -2.01 16.06 -11.72
N ASN A 512 -1.89 16.99 -12.67
CA ASN A 512 -1.34 18.32 -12.41
C ASN A 512 -2.30 19.22 -11.63
N ASP A 513 -3.60 18.94 -11.72
CA ASP A 513 -4.67 19.81 -11.22
C ASP A 513 -5.36 19.27 -9.95
N ILE A 514 -4.91 18.13 -9.44
CA ILE A 514 -5.37 17.58 -8.16
C ILE A 514 -4.41 17.96 -7.01
N PRO A 515 -4.89 18.00 -5.76
CA PRO A 515 -4.03 18.18 -4.59
C PRO A 515 -2.85 17.21 -4.59
N ARG A 516 -1.65 17.70 -4.28
CA ARG A 516 -0.40 16.91 -4.44
C ARG A 516 -0.43 15.62 -3.63
N TYR A 517 -1.03 15.62 -2.44
CA TYR A 517 -1.18 14.42 -1.60
C TYR A 517 -1.99 13.29 -2.26
N LEU A 518 -2.78 13.56 -3.31
CA LEU A 518 -3.52 12.54 -4.09
C LEU A 518 -2.74 12.01 -5.30
N VAL A 519 -1.69 12.70 -5.75
CA VAL A 519 -0.96 12.34 -6.97
C VAL A 519 -0.42 10.90 -6.92
N PRO A 520 0.19 10.42 -5.83
CA PRO A 520 0.73 9.06 -5.80
C PRO A 520 -0.32 7.95 -6.02
N CYS A 521 -1.51 8.08 -5.42
CA CYS A 521 -2.53 7.03 -5.51
C CYS A 521 -3.18 6.98 -6.91
N TYR A 522 -3.45 8.13 -7.51
CA TYR A 522 -4.00 8.21 -8.87
C TYR A 522 -2.97 7.88 -9.94
N PHE A 523 -1.70 8.29 -9.77
CA PHE A 523 -0.61 7.86 -10.66
C PHE A 523 -0.51 6.33 -10.68
N HIS A 524 -0.49 5.69 -9.51
CA HIS A 524 -0.44 4.23 -9.40
C HIS A 524 -1.64 3.56 -10.08
N ALA A 525 -2.85 4.04 -9.84
CA ALA A 525 -4.05 3.46 -10.44
C ALA A 525 -4.04 3.57 -11.97
N THR A 526 -3.68 4.74 -12.51
CA THR A 526 -3.54 4.97 -13.95
C THR A 526 -2.45 4.07 -14.56
N LEU A 527 -1.27 4.02 -13.93
CA LEU A 527 -0.14 3.23 -14.40
C LEU A 527 -0.45 1.73 -14.39
N THR A 528 -1.09 1.24 -13.33
CA THR A 528 -1.48 -0.17 -13.17
C THR A 528 -2.40 -0.58 -14.32
N ARG A 529 -3.45 0.21 -14.61
CA ARG A 529 -4.38 -0.06 -15.72
C ARG A 529 -3.66 -0.15 -17.07
N VAL A 530 -2.72 0.76 -17.35
CA VAL A 530 -1.96 0.75 -18.60
C VAL A 530 -1.07 -0.48 -18.68
N CYS A 531 -0.35 -0.81 -17.61
CA CYS A 531 0.55 -1.97 -17.59
C CYS A 531 -0.20 -3.30 -17.69
N GLU A 532 -1.35 -3.44 -17.02
CA GLU A 532 -2.19 -4.63 -17.13
C GLU A 532 -2.64 -4.86 -18.58
N ALA A 533 -3.07 -3.80 -19.28
CA ALA A 533 -3.44 -3.89 -20.68
C ALA A 533 -2.25 -4.27 -21.59
N LEU A 534 -1.07 -3.71 -21.35
CA LEU A 534 0.15 -4.02 -22.11
C LEU A 534 0.63 -5.46 -21.86
N VAL A 535 0.59 -5.92 -20.61
CA VAL A 535 0.94 -7.29 -20.24
C VAL A 535 -0.07 -8.28 -20.82
N GLN A 536 -1.36 -7.95 -20.82
CA GLN A 536 -2.37 -8.76 -21.48
C GLN A 536 -2.11 -8.86 -22.99
N GLN A 537 -1.77 -7.74 -23.64
CA GLN A 537 -1.38 -7.73 -25.05
C GLN A 537 -0.13 -8.59 -25.34
N CYS A 538 0.84 -8.65 -24.43
CA CYS A 538 1.95 -9.60 -24.56
C CYS A 538 1.43 -11.04 -24.66
N TYR A 539 0.47 -11.43 -23.80
CA TYR A 539 -0.09 -12.78 -23.80
C TYR A 539 -0.93 -13.06 -25.04
N ASP A 540 -1.75 -12.10 -25.47
CA ASP A 540 -2.64 -12.26 -26.62
C ASP A 540 -1.87 -12.45 -27.94
N MET A 541 -0.62 -11.97 -28.01
CA MET A 541 0.29 -12.21 -29.15
C MET A 541 1.12 -13.48 -29.03
N MET A 542 1.08 -14.17 -27.89
CA MET A 542 1.80 -15.41 -27.67
C MET A 542 0.93 -16.63 -28.00
N SER A 543 1.53 -17.81 -28.05
CA SER A 543 0.85 -19.07 -28.31
C SER A 543 -0.23 -19.43 -27.28
N ASP A 544 -1.12 -20.36 -27.65
CA ASP A 544 -2.14 -20.93 -26.76
C ASP A 544 -1.54 -21.53 -25.48
N PHE A 545 -0.31 -22.07 -25.55
CA PHE A 545 0.41 -22.56 -24.37
C PHE A 545 0.60 -21.48 -23.29
N VAL A 546 0.80 -20.22 -23.70
CA VAL A 546 0.91 -19.08 -22.79
C VAL A 546 -0.49 -18.56 -22.41
N GLN A 547 -1.38 -18.40 -23.38
CA GLN A 547 -2.72 -17.82 -23.16
C GLN A 547 -3.54 -18.68 -22.17
N ASP A 548 -3.50 -19.99 -22.33
CA ASP A 548 -4.17 -20.98 -21.46
C ASP A 548 -3.30 -21.41 -20.27
N GLY A 549 -2.07 -20.88 -20.19
CA GLY A 549 -1.11 -21.18 -19.14
C GLY A 549 -1.49 -20.60 -17.77
N SER A 550 -0.92 -21.19 -16.72
CA SER A 550 -1.03 -20.64 -15.36
C SER A 550 -0.37 -19.25 -15.24
N SER A 551 -0.66 -18.52 -14.15
CA SER A 551 0.02 -17.25 -13.84
C SER A 551 1.54 -17.39 -13.82
N PHE A 552 2.07 -18.54 -13.40
CA PHE A 552 3.50 -18.83 -13.44
C PHE A 552 4.04 -18.97 -14.87
N VAL A 553 3.33 -19.68 -15.75
CA VAL A 553 3.71 -19.81 -17.17
C VAL A 553 3.69 -18.44 -17.85
N LYS A 554 2.64 -17.65 -17.60
CA LYS A 554 2.51 -16.27 -18.11
C LYS A 554 3.65 -15.39 -17.62
N ALA A 555 4.00 -15.44 -16.33
CA ALA A 555 5.13 -14.70 -15.78
C ALA A 555 6.47 -15.10 -16.43
N LEU A 556 6.72 -16.40 -16.64
CA LEU A 556 7.91 -16.88 -17.36
C LEU A 556 7.92 -16.43 -18.83
N ALA A 557 6.76 -16.41 -19.49
CA ALA A 557 6.65 -16.00 -20.88
C ALA A 557 7.00 -14.52 -21.08
N LEU A 558 6.73 -13.64 -20.11
CA LEU A 558 7.17 -12.24 -20.17
C LEU A 558 8.70 -12.08 -20.19
N THR A 559 9.47 -13.06 -19.70
CA THR A 559 10.93 -13.07 -19.86
C THR A 559 11.36 -13.11 -21.33
N SER A 560 10.53 -13.68 -22.22
CA SER A 560 10.73 -13.57 -23.67
C SER A 560 10.81 -12.12 -24.13
N VAL A 561 9.88 -11.29 -23.66
CA VAL A 561 9.80 -9.87 -24.00
C VAL A 561 10.96 -9.11 -23.35
N GLN A 562 11.41 -9.49 -22.16
CA GLN A 562 12.59 -8.89 -21.52
C GLN A 562 13.87 -9.14 -22.31
N MET A 563 14.14 -10.40 -22.69
CA MET A 563 15.40 -10.80 -23.31
C MET A 563 15.43 -10.56 -24.83
N GLY A 564 14.28 -10.63 -25.49
CA GLY A 564 14.12 -10.43 -26.94
C GLY A 564 13.71 -9.01 -27.30
N GLY A 565 14.69 -8.16 -27.57
CA GLY A 565 14.52 -6.76 -27.94
C GLY A 565 15.46 -6.30 -29.07
N ILE A 566 15.26 -5.07 -29.54
CA ILE A 566 16.11 -4.44 -30.56
C ILE A 566 17.15 -3.57 -29.85
N VAL A 567 18.43 -3.92 -29.98
CA VAL A 567 19.56 -3.17 -29.39
C VAL A 567 20.57 -2.80 -30.47
N ALA A 568 20.70 -1.50 -30.73
CA ALA A 568 21.51 -0.97 -31.84
C ALA A 568 23.00 -1.34 -31.74
N SER A 569 23.53 -1.48 -30.52
CA SER A 569 24.94 -1.86 -30.29
C SER A 569 25.23 -3.34 -30.49
N ALA A 570 24.20 -4.17 -30.70
CA ALA A 570 24.34 -5.62 -30.80
C ALA A 570 23.39 -6.21 -31.86
N PRO A 571 23.55 -5.83 -33.16
CA PRO A 571 22.70 -6.31 -34.23
C PRO A 571 22.98 -7.77 -34.58
N LEU A 572 22.05 -8.41 -35.30
CA LEU A 572 22.34 -9.65 -36.01
C LEU A 572 23.28 -9.38 -37.20
N PRO A 573 24.06 -10.40 -37.62
CA PRO A 573 24.74 -10.39 -38.91
C PRO A 573 23.77 -10.09 -40.07
N PRO A 574 24.25 -9.48 -41.18
CA PRO A 574 23.39 -9.18 -42.33
C PRO A 574 22.73 -10.46 -42.86
N LEU A 575 21.41 -10.50 -42.83
CA LEU A 575 20.62 -11.58 -43.41
C LEU A 575 20.60 -11.48 -44.95
N SER A 576 20.34 -12.60 -45.62
CA SER A 576 20.27 -12.63 -47.09
C SER A 576 19.14 -11.74 -47.61
N SER A 577 19.39 -11.01 -48.70
CA SER A 577 18.35 -10.30 -49.44
C SER A 577 17.42 -11.25 -50.21
N SER A 578 17.82 -12.52 -50.36
CA SER A 578 17.09 -13.58 -51.06
C SER A 578 16.28 -14.48 -50.10
N LEU A 579 16.00 -14.02 -48.87
CA LEU A 579 15.19 -14.77 -47.91
C LEU A 579 13.75 -14.97 -48.40
N LEU A 580 13.15 -16.09 -48.02
CA LEU A 580 11.73 -16.31 -48.25
C LEU A 580 10.89 -15.36 -47.38
N PRO A 581 9.73 -14.89 -47.87
CA PRO A 581 8.81 -14.12 -47.05
C PRO A 581 8.33 -14.90 -45.80
N PRO A 582 8.08 -14.23 -44.65
CA PRO A 582 8.24 -12.79 -44.43
C PRO A 582 9.71 -12.38 -44.31
N LEU A 583 10.01 -11.20 -44.86
CA LEU A 583 11.35 -10.59 -44.80
C LEU A 583 11.61 -9.98 -43.42
N PRO A 584 12.87 -9.96 -42.95
CA PRO A 584 13.21 -9.34 -41.69
C PRO A 584 12.97 -7.82 -41.70
N PRO A 585 12.62 -7.21 -40.55
CA PRO A 585 12.61 -5.76 -40.43
C PRO A 585 14.03 -5.19 -40.59
N PRO A 586 14.19 -3.87 -40.85
CA PRO A 586 15.49 -3.24 -41.02
C PRO A 586 16.47 -3.48 -39.85
N VAL A 587 15.94 -3.60 -38.64
CA VAL A 587 16.70 -4.03 -37.46
C VAL A 587 15.93 -5.16 -36.79
N ALA A 588 16.54 -6.34 -36.73
CA ALA A 588 15.94 -7.52 -36.16
C ALA A 588 16.14 -7.59 -34.63
N VAL A 589 15.23 -8.30 -33.97
CA VAL A 589 15.32 -8.64 -32.55
C VAL A 589 16.53 -9.55 -32.30
N THR A 590 17.22 -9.30 -31.20
CA THR A 590 18.30 -10.15 -30.68
C THR A 590 18.02 -10.59 -29.25
N CYS A 591 18.59 -11.72 -28.86
CA CYS A 591 18.39 -12.32 -27.54
C CYS A 591 19.56 -11.98 -26.63
N ALA A 592 19.30 -11.27 -25.53
CA ALA A 592 20.24 -11.12 -24.44
C ALA A 592 20.45 -12.45 -23.72
N ALA A 593 21.67 -12.69 -23.22
CA ALA A 593 21.92 -13.81 -22.29
C ALA A 593 21.49 -13.49 -20.85
N GLY A 594 21.34 -12.20 -20.52
CA GLY A 594 20.87 -11.75 -19.20
C GLY A 594 21.03 -10.25 -19.00
N LEU A 595 20.14 -9.66 -18.22
CA LEU A 595 20.13 -8.23 -17.91
C LEU A 595 20.72 -7.97 -16.51
N PRO A 596 21.46 -6.87 -16.27
CA PRO A 596 21.91 -5.89 -17.26
C PRO A 596 23.25 -6.27 -17.96
N HIS A 597 24.00 -7.21 -17.40
CA HIS A 597 25.41 -7.42 -17.76
C HIS A 597 25.68 -7.98 -19.16
N PHE A 598 24.70 -8.66 -19.76
CA PHE A 598 24.78 -9.27 -21.09
C PHE A 598 23.69 -8.73 -22.02
N SER A 599 23.52 -7.40 -22.01
CA SER A 599 22.43 -6.70 -22.68
C SER A 599 22.88 -5.91 -23.92
N THR A 600 24.15 -5.51 -24.02
CA THR A 600 24.62 -4.60 -25.07
C THR A 600 25.99 -4.97 -25.64
N GLY A 601 26.33 -4.38 -26.78
CA GLY A 601 27.61 -4.57 -27.46
C GLY A 601 27.92 -6.04 -27.77
N TYR A 602 29.21 -6.37 -27.76
CA TYR A 602 29.69 -7.74 -27.96
C TYR A 602 29.24 -8.72 -26.86
N MET A 603 28.78 -8.21 -25.71
CA MET A 603 28.35 -9.02 -24.56
C MET A 603 26.89 -9.48 -24.63
N ARG A 604 26.09 -9.03 -25.60
CA ARG A 604 24.66 -9.39 -25.67
C ARG A 604 24.42 -10.81 -26.18
N ASN A 605 24.98 -11.10 -27.35
CA ASN A 605 24.59 -12.26 -28.16
C ASN A 605 25.60 -13.40 -27.98
N TRP A 606 25.20 -14.40 -27.20
CA TRP A 606 26.00 -15.61 -26.95
C TRP A 606 25.35 -16.83 -27.61
N GLY A 607 26.04 -17.50 -28.53
CA GLY A 607 25.49 -18.63 -29.30
C GLY A 607 25.01 -19.77 -28.41
N ARG A 608 25.78 -20.13 -27.37
CA ARG A 608 25.34 -21.16 -26.39
C ARG A 608 24.02 -20.76 -25.74
N ASP A 609 23.99 -19.61 -25.08
CA ASP A 609 22.84 -19.17 -24.28
C ASP A 609 21.61 -18.92 -25.17
N THR A 610 21.82 -18.31 -26.33
CA THR A 610 20.78 -18.06 -27.34
C THR A 610 20.10 -19.37 -27.73
N PHE A 611 20.86 -20.40 -28.13
CA PHE A 611 20.26 -21.65 -28.62
C PHE A 611 19.82 -22.61 -27.50
N ILE A 612 20.22 -22.42 -26.26
CA ILE A 612 19.55 -23.08 -25.13
C ILE A 612 18.18 -22.41 -24.88
N ALA A 613 18.13 -21.08 -24.88
CA ALA A 613 16.95 -20.31 -24.52
C ALA A 613 15.91 -20.18 -25.64
N LEU A 614 16.31 -20.26 -26.92
CA LEU A 614 15.46 -19.90 -28.06
C LEU A 614 14.15 -20.70 -28.10
N ARG A 615 14.20 -22.00 -27.76
CA ARG A 615 12.99 -22.83 -27.71
C ARG A 615 12.00 -22.30 -26.68
N GLY A 616 12.46 -22.06 -25.46
CA GLY A 616 11.60 -21.58 -24.37
C GLY A 616 11.09 -20.16 -24.58
N LEU A 617 11.97 -19.25 -25.01
CA LEU A 617 11.66 -17.83 -25.12
C LEU A 617 10.97 -17.47 -26.44
N PHE A 618 11.21 -18.18 -27.54
CA PHE A 618 10.65 -17.80 -28.85
C PHE A 618 9.75 -18.87 -29.46
N LEU A 619 10.09 -20.16 -29.41
CA LEU A 619 9.26 -21.18 -30.05
C LEU A 619 7.98 -21.46 -29.26
N LEU A 620 8.12 -21.76 -27.96
CA LEU A 620 6.97 -22.03 -27.10
C LEU A 620 6.05 -20.82 -26.91
N THR A 621 6.56 -19.60 -27.09
CA THR A 621 5.77 -18.36 -27.04
C THR A 621 5.18 -17.97 -28.39
N GLY A 622 5.47 -18.70 -29.48
CA GLY A 622 4.92 -18.42 -30.82
C GLY A 622 5.68 -17.36 -31.63
N ARG A 623 6.83 -16.86 -31.15
CA ARG A 623 7.69 -15.86 -31.82
C ARG A 623 8.57 -16.47 -32.93
N TYR A 624 7.96 -17.26 -33.82
CA TYR A 624 8.68 -18.05 -34.82
C TYR A 624 9.49 -17.19 -35.81
N GLN A 625 8.96 -16.04 -36.26
CA GLN A 625 9.66 -15.22 -37.24
C GLN A 625 11.00 -14.68 -36.72
N GLU A 626 11.01 -14.20 -35.47
CA GLU A 626 12.25 -13.72 -34.83
C GLU A 626 13.22 -14.88 -34.57
N ALA A 627 12.72 -16.05 -34.12
CA ALA A 627 13.56 -17.25 -33.97
C ALA A 627 14.24 -17.64 -35.28
N ARG A 628 13.50 -17.61 -36.40
CA ARG A 628 14.02 -17.87 -37.75
C ARG A 628 15.16 -16.92 -38.10
N PHE A 629 14.98 -15.62 -37.88
CA PHE A 629 16.02 -14.63 -38.17
C PHE A 629 17.27 -14.82 -37.31
N ILE A 630 17.12 -15.16 -36.03
CA ILE A 630 18.25 -15.47 -35.13
C ILE A 630 18.99 -16.71 -35.63
N ILE A 631 18.28 -17.80 -35.95
CA ILE A 631 18.86 -19.05 -36.47
C ILE A 631 19.68 -18.78 -37.74
N LEU A 632 19.11 -18.02 -38.69
CA LEU A 632 19.74 -17.69 -39.98
C LEU A 632 20.93 -16.73 -39.81
N GLY A 633 20.83 -15.76 -38.89
CA GLY A 633 21.91 -14.82 -38.59
C GLY A 633 23.16 -15.54 -38.07
N PHE A 634 23.00 -16.46 -37.11
CA PHE A 634 24.11 -17.29 -36.65
C PHE A 634 24.60 -18.27 -37.72
N ALA A 635 23.71 -18.84 -38.54
CA ALA A 635 24.10 -19.71 -39.66
C ALA A 635 25.05 -19.00 -40.65
N GLY A 636 24.83 -17.70 -40.88
CA GLY A 636 25.70 -16.87 -41.72
C GLY A 636 27.14 -16.80 -41.22
N THR A 637 27.35 -17.04 -39.92
CA THR A 637 28.66 -17.04 -39.26
C THR A 637 29.28 -18.43 -39.12
N LEU A 638 28.65 -19.53 -39.57
CA LEU A 638 29.26 -20.87 -39.41
C LEU A 638 30.69 -20.90 -39.99
N ARG A 639 31.67 -21.34 -39.20
CA ARG A 639 33.07 -21.48 -39.62
C ARG A 639 33.75 -22.61 -38.85
N HIS A 640 34.69 -23.33 -39.45
CA HIS A 640 35.33 -24.50 -38.83
C HIS A 640 34.32 -25.61 -38.43
N GLY A 641 33.15 -25.62 -39.06
CA GLY A 641 32.00 -26.45 -38.66
C GLY A 641 31.32 -26.00 -37.36
N LEU A 642 31.64 -24.82 -36.81
CA LEU A 642 31.16 -24.31 -35.53
C LEU A 642 30.28 -23.06 -35.68
N ILE A 643 29.35 -22.91 -34.75
CA ILE A 643 28.64 -21.65 -34.45
C ILE A 643 29.44 -20.90 -33.37
N PRO A 644 29.65 -19.59 -33.49
CA PRO A 644 30.46 -18.84 -32.52
C PRO A 644 29.80 -18.77 -31.15
N ASN A 645 30.61 -18.69 -30.08
CA ASN A 645 30.08 -18.39 -28.75
C ASN A 645 29.72 -16.91 -28.65
N LEU A 646 30.64 -16.01 -28.97
CA LEU A 646 30.40 -14.57 -28.99
C LEU A 646 30.14 -14.15 -30.44
N LEU A 647 28.99 -13.50 -30.70
CA LEU A 647 28.58 -13.16 -32.07
C LEU A 647 29.17 -11.85 -32.59
N ASP A 648 29.09 -10.76 -31.81
CA ASP A 648 29.52 -9.39 -32.19
C ASP A 648 29.17 -8.97 -33.62
N GLY A 649 27.88 -9.06 -33.98
CA GLY A 649 27.37 -8.76 -35.32
C GLY A 649 27.91 -9.67 -36.44
N GLY A 650 28.66 -10.72 -36.10
CA GLY A 650 29.25 -11.71 -37.00
C GLY A 650 30.69 -11.41 -37.43
N TYR A 651 31.19 -10.19 -37.24
CA TYR A 651 32.49 -9.78 -37.82
C TYR A 651 33.69 -10.10 -36.91
N ASN A 652 33.54 -9.94 -35.59
CA ASN A 652 34.56 -10.32 -34.60
C ASN A 652 34.13 -11.53 -33.77
N ALA A 653 33.35 -12.43 -34.38
CA ALA A 653 32.81 -13.58 -33.70
C ALA A 653 33.93 -14.53 -33.21
N ARG A 654 33.75 -15.11 -32.01
CA ARG A 654 34.73 -16.05 -31.41
C ARG A 654 34.25 -17.50 -31.49
N TYR A 655 35.09 -18.37 -32.05
CA TYR A 655 34.81 -19.80 -32.28
C TYR A 655 35.48 -20.69 -31.22
N ASN A 656 35.35 -20.31 -29.95
CA ASN A 656 35.85 -21.07 -28.80
C ASN A 656 34.81 -22.06 -28.21
N CYS A 657 33.65 -22.16 -28.86
CA CYS A 657 32.50 -22.96 -28.43
C CYS A 657 32.42 -24.26 -29.22
N ARG A 658 32.46 -25.42 -28.53
CA ARG A 658 32.24 -26.72 -29.19
C ARG A 658 30.79 -27.18 -29.14
N ASP A 659 30.00 -26.64 -28.21
CA ASP A 659 28.63 -27.04 -27.92
C ASP A 659 27.58 -26.16 -28.62
N ALA A 660 27.87 -24.89 -28.89
CA ALA A 660 26.91 -23.96 -29.51
C ALA A 660 26.33 -24.47 -30.84
N VAL A 661 27.14 -25.13 -31.68
CA VAL A 661 26.66 -25.72 -32.95
C VAL A 661 25.61 -26.80 -32.72
N TRP A 662 25.75 -27.61 -31.68
CA TRP A 662 24.80 -28.69 -31.37
C TRP A 662 23.51 -28.14 -30.80
N TRP A 663 23.57 -27.10 -29.97
CA TRP A 663 22.38 -26.37 -29.52
C TRP A 663 21.67 -25.68 -30.68
N TRP A 664 22.41 -25.10 -31.63
CA TRP A 664 21.85 -24.51 -32.85
C TRP A 664 21.14 -25.56 -33.70
N LEU A 665 21.76 -26.72 -33.95
CA LEU A 665 21.15 -27.83 -34.69
C LEU A 665 19.90 -28.38 -33.98
N TYR A 666 19.97 -28.57 -32.66
CA TYR A 666 18.82 -28.98 -31.85
C TYR A 666 17.68 -27.97 -31.94
N THR A 667 17.99 -26.68 -31.83
CA THR A 667 17.00 -25.61 -31.94
C THR A 667 16.38 -25.54 -33.33
N LEU A 668 17.17 -25.74 -34.38
CA LEU A 668 16.67 -25.83 -35.75
C LEU A 668 15.72 -27.02 -35.90
N GLN A 669 16.05 -28.17 -35.31
CA GLN A 669 15.14 -29.32 -35.27
C GLN A 669 13.83 -28.97 -34.53
N CYS A 670 13.91 -28.32 -33.37
CA CYS A 670 12.73 -27.85 -32.66
C CYS A 670 11.91 -26.87 -33.51
N TYR A 671 12.55 -25.92 -34.19
CA TYR A 671 11.88 -24.99 -35.10
C TYR A 671 11.13 -25.72 -36.21
N VAL A 672 11.78 -26.70 -36.87
CA VAL A 672 11.16 -27.49 -37.94
C VAL A 672 9.90 -28.23 -37.45
N ASN A 673 9.93 -28.71 -36.20
CA ASN A 673 8.84 -29.48 -35.61
C ASN A 673 7.70 -28.61 -35.03
N GLU A 674 8.03 -27.45 -34.46
CA GLU A 674 7.10 -26.61 -33.69
C GLU A 674 6.54 -25.42 -34.49
N ALA A 675 7.30 -24.88 -35.45
CA ALA A 675 6.86 -23.74 -36.25
C ALA A 675 5.90 -24.16 -37.39
N PRO A 676 4.88 -23.35 -37.71
CA PRO A 676 4.04 -23.57 -38.88
C PRO A 676 4.89 -23.63 -40.16
N ASN A 677 4.75 -24.70 -40.94
CA ASN A 677 5.58 -24.97 -42.13
C ASN A 677 7.10 -24.90 -41.84
N GLY A 678 7.52 -25.31 -40.64
CA GLY A 678 8.90 -25.15 -40.16
C GLY A 678 9.97 -25.72 -41.07
N LEU A 679 9.69 -26.80 -41.81
CA LEU A 679 10.62 -27.42 -42.77
C LEU A 679 11.09 -26.45 -43.87
N ALA A 680 10.28 -25.44 -44.21
CA ALA A 680 10.62 -24.46 -45.24
C ALA A 680 11.88 -23.65 -44.93
N ILE A 681 12.25 -23.48 -43.65
CA ILE A 681 13.46 -22.75 -43.24
C ILE A 681 14.72 -23.36 -43.85
N LEU A 682 14.75 -24.67 -44.12
CA LEU A 682 15.92 -25.34 -44.70
C LEU A 682 16.23 -24.82 -46.11
N GLN A 683 15.24 -24.29 -46.83
CA GLN A 683 15.41 -23.70 -48.15
C GLN A 683 15.81 -22.23 -48.13
N ASP A 684 15.81 -21.58 -46.96
CA ASP A 684 16.22 -20.18 -46.86
C ASP A 684 17.67 -19.98 -47.26
N LYS A 685 17.91 -18.87 -47.96
CA LYS A 685 19.26 -18.42 -48.26
C LYS A 685 19.87 -17.79 -47.02
N VAL A 686 20.95 -18.38 -46.56
CA VAL A 686 21.83 -17.86 -45.53
C VAL A 686 22.91 -17.03 -46.23
N ASN A 687 23.09 -15.79 -45.78
CA ASN A 687 24.23 -14.98 -46.21
C ASN A 687 25.49 -15.44 -45.47
N ARG A 688 26.34 -16.22 -46.14
CA ARG A 688 27.62 -16.70 -45.59
C ARG A 688 28.60 -15.54 -45.55
N LEU A 689 28.86 -15.05 -44.33
CA LEU A 689 29.93 -14.08 -44.09
C LEU A 689 31.31 -14.70 -44.31
N PHE A 690 31.44 -16.00 -44.02
CA PHE A 690 32.70 -16.74 -44.11
C PHE A 690 32.49 -18.06 -44.87
N PRO A 691 32.45 -18.03 -46.21
CA PRO A 691 32.20 -19.21 -47.04
C PRO A 691 33.29 -20.29 -46.93
N THR A 692 34.49 -19.91 -46.49
CA THR A 692 35.57 -20.87 -46.15
C THR A 692 36.25 -20.45 -44.84
N ASP A 693 36.94 -21.37 -44.18
CA ASP A 693 37.64 -21.11 -42.92
C ASP A 693 38.60 -19.92 -42.97
N ASP A 694 39.31 -19.77 -44.09
CA ASP A 694 40.34 -18.75 -44.29
C ASP A 694 39.79 -17.48 -44.98
N SER A 695 38.49 -17.44 -45.29
CA SER A 695 37.89 -16.28 -45.96
C SER A 695 37.82 -15.05 -45.07
N GLU A 696 38.07 -13.89 -45.69
CA GLU A 696 37.65 -12.60 -45.16
C GLU A 696 36.12 -12.47 -45.19
N ALA A 697 35.59 -11.53 -44.41
CA ALA A 697 34.16 -11.25 -44.39
C ALA A 697 33.67 -10.89 -45.80
N THR A 698 32.68 -11.63 -46.30
CA THR A 698 32.08 -11.44 -47.63
C THR A 698 30.57 -11.65 -47.55
N SER A 699 29.89 -11.79 -48.70
CA SER A 699 28.47 -12.06 -48.77
C SER A 699 28.18 -13.04 -49.89
N VAL A 700 27.87 -14.29 -49.53
CA VAL A 700 27.54 -15.37 -50.47
C VAL A 700 26.29 -16.09 -49.99
N ASP A 701 25.27 -16.14 -50.83
CA ASP A 701 24.03 -16.85 -50.50
C ASP A 701 24.19 -18.37 -50.64
N GLN A 702 23.80 -19.10 -49.60
CA GLN A 702 23.80 -20.55 -49.57
C GLN A 702 22.52 -21.07 -48.91
N PRO A 703 21.84 -22.12 -49.42
CA PRO A 703 20.71 -22.73 -48.71
C PRO A 703 21.10 -23.20 -47.30
N LEU A 704 20.20 -23.01 -46.32
CA LEU A 704 20.44 -23.42 -44.94
C LEU A 704 20.75 -24.92 -44.81
N TYR A 705 20.10 -25.79 -45.59
CA TYR A 705 20.38 -27.24 -45.54
C TYR A 705 21.84 -27.58 -45.87
N GLU A 706 22.49 -26.81 -46.75
CA GLU A 706 23.91 -27.02 -47.08
C GLU A 706 24.81 -26.56 -45.93
N VAL A 707 24.44 -25.47 -45.24
CA VAL A 707 25.17 -24.99 -44.04
C VAL A 707 25.06 -26.01 -42.89
N VAL A 708 23.89 -26.63 -42.73
CA VAL A 708 23.69 -27.74 -41.78
C VAL A 708 24.55 -28.94 -42.14
N GLN A 709 24.56 -29.32 -43.43
CA GLN A 709 25.39 -30.42 -43.92
C GLN A 709 26.88 -30.13 -43.67
N GLU A 710 27.34 -28.91 -43.96
CA GLU A 710 28.72 -28.46 -43.71
C GLU A 710 29.08 -28.62 -42.22
N ALA A 711 28.23 -28.15 -41.31
CA ALA A 711 28.49 -28.25 -39.87
C ALA A 711 28.72 -29.70 -39.41
N VAL A 712 27.92 -30.66 -39.90
CA VAL A 712 28.02 -32.08 -39.54
C VAL A 712 29.22 -32.75 -40.23
N GLU A 713 29.41 -32.53 -41.53
CA GLU A 713 30.51 -33.11 -42.29
C GLU A 713 31.87 -32.71 -41.75
N ARG A 714 32.02 -31.45 -41.33
CA ARG A 714 33.28 -30.94 -40.78
C ARG A 714 33.64 -31.63 -39.46
N HIS A 715 32.65 -31.90 -38.60
CA HIS A 715 32.87 -32.70 -37.39
C HIS A 715 33.23 -34.15 -37.69
N PHE A 716 32.63 -34.75 -38.73
CA PHE A 716 32.96 -36.11 -39.15
C PHE A 716 34.38 -36.21 -39.72
N GLN A 717 34.78 -35.24 -40.55
CA GLN A 717 36.13 -35.15 -41.14
C GLN A 717 37.21 -34.88 -40.07
N GLY A 718 36.83 -34.20 -38.99
CA GLY A 718 37.75 -33.70 -37.97
C GLY A 718 38.38 -32.37 -38.39
N VAL A 719 38.38 -31.40 -37.48
CA VAL A 719 38.94 -30.05 -37.71
C VAL A 719 39.94 -29.74 -36.61
N VAL A 720 41.10 -29.23 -37.02
CA VAL A 720 42.09 -28.63 -36.13
C VAL A 720 42.39 -27.24 -36.63
N PHE A 721 42.14 -26.23 -35.81
CA PHE A 721 42.41 -24.85 -36.16
C PHE A 721 42.96 -24.08 -34.97
N ARG A 722 43.65 -22.96 -35.24
CA ARG A 722 44.02 -21.98 -34.22
C ARG A 722 43.03 -20.83 -34.30
N GLU A 723 42.50 -20.38 -33.18
CA GLU A 723 41.56 -19.25 -33.14
C GLU A 723 42.15 -18.04 -33.89
N ARG A 724 41.33 -17.45 -34.77
CA ARG A 724 41.73 -16.25 -35.51
C ARG A 724 42.00 -15.12 -34.53
N ASN A 725 43.08 -14.37 -34.76
CA ASN A 725 43.57 -13.32 -33.86
C ASN A 725 44.02 -13.83 -32.47
N ALA A 726 44.37 -15.11 -32.34
CA ALA A 726 44.85 -15.71 -31.08
C ALA A 726 45.96 -14.89 -30.42
N GLY A 727 45.74 -14.56 -29.15
CA GLY A 727 46.64 -13.76 -28.32
C GLY A 727 45.87 -13.00 -27.25
N THR A 728 46.59 -12.16 -26.50
CA THR A 728 46.02 -11.37 -25.40
C THR A 728 44.94 -10.38 -25.81
N ALA A 729 44.87 -10.05 -27.11
CA ALA A 729 43.86 -9.16 -27.67
C ALA A 729 42.44 -9.73 -27.65
N ILE A 730 42.29 -11.06 -27.78
CA ILE A 730 40.98 -11.72 -27.75
C ILE A 730 40.73 -12.48 -26.45
N ASP A 731 41.79 -12.87 -25.74
CA ASP A 731 41.71 -13.56 -24.46
C ASP A 731 42.97 -13.30 -23.61
N ALA A 732 42.81 -12.59 -22.49
CA ALA A 732 43.93 -12.17 -21.65
C ALA A 732 44.61 -13.31 -20.87
N HIS A 733 43.95 -14.47 -20.76
CA HIS A 733 44.38 -15.55 -19.86
C HIS A 733 44.64 -16.87 -20.57
N MET A 734 44.08 -17.08 -21.76
CA MET A 734 44.25 -18.32 -22.49
C MET A 734 45.69 -18.50 -22.99
N VAL A 735 46.29 -19.63 -22.61
CA VAL A 735 47.63 -20.01 -23.07
C VAL A 735 47.61 -20.34 -24.56
N SER A 736 48.76 -20.19 -25.23
CA SER A 736 48.91 -20.44 -26.68
C SER A 736 48.41 -21.81 -27.13
N GLN A 737 48.53 -22.84 -26.27
CA GLN A 737 48.04 -24.19 -26.56
C GLN A 737 46.51 -24.28 -26.51
N GLY A 738 45.86 -23.51 -25.64
CA GLY A 738 44.40 -23.46 -25.49
C GLY A 738 43.71 -22.82 -26.70
N MET A 739 44.42 -21.97 -27.44
CA MET A 739 43.95 -21.35 -28.69
C MET A 739 43.91 -22.32 -29.87
N ILE A 740 44.38 -23.56 -29.72
CA ILE A 740 44.33 -24.60 -30.75
C ILE A 740 43.15 -25.52 -30.42
N ILE A 741 42.10 -25.43 -31.24
CA ILE A 741 40.86 -26.18 -31.05
C ILE A 741 40.88 -27.41 -31.95
N ARG A 742 40.47 -28.54 -31.38
CA ARG A 742 40.40 -29.84 -32.06
C ARG A 742 39.01 -30.43 -31.88
N LEU A 743 38.44 -30.87 -33.00
CA LEU A 743 37.11 -31.47 -33.11
C LEU A 743 37.19 -32.68 -34.04
N GLY A 744 36.43 -33.73 -33.74
CA GLY A 744 36.40 -34.93 -34.56
C GLY A 744 35.66 -36.06 -33.88
N CYS A 745 35.09 -36.97 -34.67
CA CYS A 745 34.56 -38.23 -34.17
C CYS A 745 35.71 -39.20 -33.90
N THR A 746 35.66 -39.93 -32.78
CA THR A 746 36.51 -41.11 -32.59
C THR A 746 35.88 -42.23 -33.39
N LEU A 747 36.53 -42.60 -34.51
CA LEU A 747 36.14 -43.74 -35.35
C LEU A 747 36.63 -45.06 -34.78
#